data_AF-A0A1Q3MJQ2-F1
#
_entry.id   AF-A0A1Q3MJQ2-F1
#
_cell.length_a   1.000
_cell.length_b   1.000
_cell.length_c   1.000
_cell.angle_alpha   90.00
_cell.angle_beta   90.00
_cell.angle_gamma   90.00
#
_symmetry.space_group_name_H-M   'P 1'
#
loop_
_entity.id
_entity.type
_entity.pdbx_description
1 polymer ?
#
loop_
_entity_poly.entity_id
_entity_poly.type
_entity_poly.pdbx_seq_one_letter_code
_entity_poly.pdbx_strand_id
1 'polypeptide(L)'
;MLVAGLLFALTPFGHDHYISRDGGWCWFADPRAIWVDGKILAGGVTQNGDVTAHLYDPATKQEKTAVLWSKFEKDDHDNPSFLALPDKRILTFFSKHSGPDMWMAEANASDPLNWSKPVAISPNDKAYKGPKGSLNGYCYPNPQLLSGEKNRIYLFWRGMNWKPTLSWSDDLGKTWQKGRQVVSPVSDDPNNRPYVKVAGNGKDRIHFVFTDGHPRNEPTNSIYYARYEKGAFRGVDGKPIAKLNQLPFRPGDADVIYDGKAEGVRAWVWDVSEDAKGNPIVVYTRLPQEDRHLYRYARWNGKRWVDRPIVDGGKWFPQTPEGKKEPEPHYSGGLCLDPNDPRFVYVSRPINGRFEIERWFTDDGGDSWSHVALSGYSKHDSIRPFVVRGQRAATGPVAVWVNAHRYVHYTDYGSTQQGADEDRGPFPANDPKRAAKAVWQWARSNMFSHSVTDWTMAPLYTGVLDYADLMGDDQAREWVREIARTAEWKLGRRPFMADDHAVGQAYLQLYALDKEPVQLAAVKAMADAVMARPHTESLEFKNGVGDREWAWCDSLYMAPPVLAALAKTTGDHQYLELLDRLWWRTSDYLYDPTEKLYFRDSRYFKSKEANGKKVFWARGNGWVLAGLARVMKEIPKSDPLRAKFEDQFKAMAARVASLQTADGTWHSSLLDPESYPSPETSGTGFYCYALAWGIRDGLLDRATFKPVVDKAFSALCRFVDPSGRLGWVQPIGQDPKHVSPNDTESYGVGAFLQAAAAVYQLSGGRGQ
;
A
#
# COMPACT_ATOMS: atom_id res chain seq x y z
N MET A 1 9.51 -38.08 -26.40
CA MET A 1 9.14 -38.30 -24.99
C MET A 1 8.72 -36.96 -24.42
N LEU A 2 7.45 -36.80 -24.05
CA LEU A 2 6.89 -35.58 -23.48
C LEU A 2 7.59 -35.26 -22.16
N VAL A 3 8.15 -34.07 -22.02
CA VAL A 3 8.42 -33.47 -20.70
C VAL A 3 7.37 -32.40 -20.50
N ALA A 4 6.42 -32.71 -19.63
CA ALA A 4 5.32 -31.86 -19.24
C ALA A 4 5.85 -30.55 -18.66
N GLY A 5 5.57 -29.43 -19.33
CA GLY A 5 5.73 -28.11 -18.75
C GLY A 5 4.74 -27.94 -17.61
N LEU A 6 5.22 -27.98 -16.36
CA LEU A 6 4.49 -27.39 -15.25
C LEU A 6 4.59 -25.87 -15.37
N LEU A 7 3.69 -25.30 -16.16
CA LEU A 7 3.22 -23.93 -16.00
C LEU A 7 2.52 -23.85 -14.63
N PHE A 8 3.28 -23.53 -13.58
CA PHE A 8 2.67 -22.90 -12.42
C PHE A 8 2.26 -21.49 -12.85
N ALA A 9 0.98 -21.35 -13.16
CA ALA A 9 0.32 -20.05 -13.22
C ALA A 9 0.39 -19.43 -11.82
N LEU A 10 1.42 -18.61 -11.58
CA LEU A 10 1.59 -17.87 -10.33
C LEU A 10 0.83 -16.55 -10.47
N THR A 11 -0.17 -16.42 -9.61
CA THR A 11 -1.29 -15.48 -9.62
C THR A 11 -0.89 -14.01 -9.67
N PRO A 12 -1.39 -13.22 -10.64
CA PRO A 12 -1.40 -11.76 -10.54
C PRO A 12 -2.55 -11.35 -9.60
N PHE A 13 -2.19 -10.65 -8.51
CA PHE A 13 -2.99 -9.89 -7.55
C PHE A 13 -4.55 -9.95 -7.61
N GLY A 14 -5.18 -11.09 -7.30
CA GLY A 14 -6.64 -11.16 -7.12
C GLY A 14 -7.12 -10.58 -5.78
N HIS A 15 -6.69 -11.20 -4.68
CA HIS A 15 -7.01 -10.85 -3.28
C HIS A 15 -6.04 -11.62 -2.36
N ASP A 16 -5.90 -11.21 -1.10
CA ASP A 16 -5.10 -11.95 -0.10
C ASP A 16 -5.97 -12.85 0.80
N HIS A 17 -7.29 -12.58 0.81
CA HIS A 17 -8.28 -13.15 1.71
C HIS A 17 -9.62 -13.41 1.00
N TYR A 18 -10.16 -14.62 1.14
CA TYR A 18 -11.57 -14.91 0.91
C TYR A 18 -12.33 -14.69 2.22
N ILE A 19 -13.24 -13.71 2.25
CA ILE A 19 -14.11 -13.47 3.40
C ILE A 19 -15.37 -14.34 3.29
N SER A 20 -15.91 -14.47 2.08
CA SER A 20 -17.02 -15.37 1.75
C SER A 20 -16.94 -15.84 0.30
N ARG A 21 -17.41 -17.07 0.04
CA ARG A 21 -17.52 -17.66 -1.30
C ARG A 21 -18.88 -17.45 -1.97
N ASP A 22 -19.86 -16.93 -1.25
CA ASP A 22 -21.17 -16.55 -1.77
C ASP A 22 -21.72 -15.43 -0.88
N GLY A 23 -21.87 -14.24 -1.44
CA GLY A 23 -22.33 -13.08 -0.70
C GLY A 23 -22.21 -11.79 -1.50
N GLY A 24 -23.32 -11.07 -1.62
CA GLY A 24 -23.39 -9.68 -2.06
C GLY A 24 -23.79 -8.76 -0.91
N TRP A 25 -23.58 -7.46 -1.09
CA TRP A 25 -24.13 -6.41 -0.23
C TRP A 25 -24.42 -5.14 -1.01
N CYS A 26 -25.39 -4.36 -0.56
CA CYS A 26 -25.54 -2.97 -0.94
C CYS A 26 -24.60 -2.06 -0.12
N TRP A 27 -24.43 -0.81 -0.55
CA TRP A 27 -23.54 0.15 0.15
C TRP A 27 -24.26 1.04 1.19
N PHE A 28 -25.58 0.87 1.38
CA PHE A 28 -26.37 1.69 2.30
C PHE A 28 -26.59 1.08 3.68
N ALA A 29 -26.58 -0.25 3.80
CA ALA A 29 -26.66 -0.94 5.09
C ALA A 29 -25.26 -1.00 5.72
N ASP A 30 -25.02 -0.24 6.78
CA ASP A 30 -23.71 -0.17 7.45
C ASP A 30 -23.84 -0.15 8.98
N PRO A 31 -22.88 -0.69 9.74
CA PRO A 31 -21.67 -1.37 9.27
C PRO A 31 -21.96 -2.77 8.70
N ARG A 32 -21.63 -3.01 7.43
CA ARG A 32 -21.75 -4.35 6.81
C ARG A 32 -20.63 -5.32 7.22
N ALA A 33 -19.54 -4.80 7.80
CA ALA A 33 -18.48 -5.61 8.40
C ALA A 33 -17.87 -4.94 9.65
N ILE A 34 -17.57 -5.73 10.67
CA ILE A 34 -16.94 -5.26 11.92
C ILE A 34 -15.83 -6.19 12.38
N TRP A 35 -14.88 -5.63 13.14
CA TRP A 35 -13.92 -6.41 13.92
C TRP A 35 -14.55 -6.92 15.22
N VAL A 36 -14.35 -8.21 15.51
CA VAL A 36 -14.81 -8.91 16.71
C VAL A 36 -13.67 -9.79 17.20
N ASP A 37 -13.08 -9.47 18.34
CA ASP A 37 -12.01 -10.24 18.99
C ASP A 37 -10.88 -10.68 18.02
N GLY A 38 -10.40 -9.75 17.19
CA GLY A 38 -9.32 -9.98 16.22
C GLY A 38 -9.74 -10.70 14.93
N LYS A 39 -11.04 -10.96 14.74
CA LYS A 39 -11.63 -11.57 13.54
C LYS A 39 -12.56 -10.57 12.84
N ILE A 40 -12.88 -10.84 11.58
CA ILE A 40 -13.81 -10.03 10.80
C ILE A 40 -15.16 -10.74 10.76
N LEU A 41 -16.23 -10.05 11.15
CA LEU A 41 -17.61 -10.47 10.96
C LEU A 41 -18.20 -9.63 9.82
N ALA A 42 -18.52 -10.26 8.69
CA ALA A 42 -19.05 -9.60 7.49
C ALA A 42 -20.44 -10.15 7.14
N GLY A 43 -21.33 -9.27 6.68
CA GLY A 43 -22.68 -9.62 6.27
C GLY A 43 -22.77 -9.96 4.80
N GLY A 44 -23.75 -10.74 4.40
CA GLY A 44 -24.00 -10.99 2.98
C GLY A 44 -25.43 -11.44 2.70
N VAL A 45 -25.79 -11.39 1.42
CA VAL A 45 -26.92 -12.12 0.86
C VAL A 45 -26.40 -13.06 -0.22
N THR A 46 -26.71 -14.34 -0.12
CA THR A 46 -26.29 -15.33 -1.12
C THR A 46 -27.09 -15.15 -2.42
N GLN A 47 -26.59 -15.68 -3.53
CA GLN A 47 -27.34 -15.68 -4.80
C GLN A 47 -28.70 -16.40 -4.74
N ASN A 48 -28.94 -17.21 -3.69
CA ASN A 48 -30.20 -17.89 -3.42
C ASN A 48 -31.11 -17.12 -2.45
N GLY A 49 -30.67 -15.97 -1.95
CA GLY A 49 -31.43 -15.10 -1.05
C GLY A 49 -31.33 -15.45 0.43
N ASP A 50 -30.29 -16.17 0.86
CA ASP A 50 -30.04 -16.37 2.29
C ASP A 50 -29.34 -15.14 2.87
N VAL A 51 -29.80 -14.63 4.02
CA VAL A 51 -29.11 -13.59 4.79
C VAL A 51 -28.05 -14.28 5.66
N THR A 52 -26.79 -13.85 5.57
CA THR A 52 -25.65 -14.53 6.18
C THR A 52 -24.76 -13.63 7.03
N ALA A 53 -24.10 -14.25 8.01
CA ALA A 53 -22.98 -13.67 8.77
C ALA A 53 -21.74 -14.55 8.59
N HIS A 54 -20.67 -13.96 8.06
CA HIS A 54 -19.39 -14.61 7.74
C HIS A 54 -18.33 -14.20 8.76
N LEU A 55 -17.78 -15.17 9.48
CA LEU A 55 -16.65 -14.98 10.37
C LEU A 55 -15.37 -15.40 9.65
N TYR A 56 -14.45 -14.46 9.50
CA TYR A 56 -13.13 -14.66 8.92
C TYR A 56 -12.04 -14.43 9.97
N ASP A 57 -11.13 -15.38 10.11
CA ASP A 57 -9.97 -15.29 10.98
C ASP A 57 -8.71 -14.97 10.16
N PRO A 58 -8.14 -13.75 10.26
CA PRO A 58 -6.96 -13.40 9.49
C PRO A 58 -5.70 -14.20 9.85
N ALA A 59 -5.60 -14.73 11.07
CA ALA A 59 -4.43 -15.48 11.52
C ALA A 59 -4.41 -16.88 10.90
N THR A 60 -5.58 -17.52 10.78
CA THR A 60 -5.70 -18.89 10.24
C THR A 60 -6.18 -18.93 8.79
N LYS A 61 -6.64 -17.80 8.25
CA LYS A 61 -7.35 -17.65 6.98
C LYS A 61 -8.60 -18.53 6.84
N GLN A 62 -9.17 -18.96 7.97
CA GLN A 62 -10.40 -19.75 7.96
C GLN A 62 -11.63 -18.85 7.85
N GLU A 63 -12.59 -19.30 7.05
CA GLU A 63 -13.89 -18.67 6.85
C GLU A 63 -14.99 -19.62 7.36
N LYS A 64 -15.96 -19.08 8.10
CA LYS A 64 -17.14 -19.80 8.59
C LYS A 64 -18.38 -18.94 8.40
N THR A 65 -19.52 -19.56 8.10
CA THR A 65 -20.77 -18.83 7.81
C THR A 65 -21.90 -19.33 8.68
N ALA A 66 -22.67 -18.41 9.25
CA ALA A 66 -23.99 -18.67 9.82
C ALA A 66 -25.07 -18.10 8.89
N VAL A 67 -26.15 -18.87 8.69
CA VAL A 67 -27.34 -18.40 7.97
C VAL A 67 -28.28 -17.79 9.00
N LEU A 68 -28.48 -16.46 8.92
CA LEU A 68 -29.42 -15.73 9.77
C LEU A 68 -30.87 -15.99 9.36
N TRP A 69 -31.11 -16.08 8.05
CA TRP A 69 -32.41 -16.41 7.49
C TRP A 69 -32.26 -17.07 6.11
N SER A 70 -32.81 -18.26 5.92
CA SER A 70 -32.74 -18.95 4.62
C SER A 70 -33.84 -18.51 3.65
N LYS A 71 -33.47 -18.26 2.39
CA LYS A 71 -34.36 -17.84 1.29
C LYS A 71 -35.26 -16.68 1.69
N PHE A 72 -34.67 -15.67 2.33
CA PHE A 72 -35.37 -14.48 2.78
C PHE A 72 -35.93 -13.70 1.59
N GLU A 73 -35.04 -13.25 0.71
CA GLU A 73 -35.33 -12.62 -0.58
C GLU A 73 -34.02 -12.54 -1.39
N LYS A 74 -34.11 -12.75 -2.71
CA LYS A 74 -32.94 -12.66 -3.61
C LYS A 74 -32.72 -11.20 -3.98
N ASP A 75 -32.20 -10.43 -3.04
CA ASP A 75 -31.88 -9.00 -3.18
C ASP A 75 -30.65 -8.66 -2.32
N ASP A 76 -29.59 -8.12 -2.91
CA ASP A 76 -28.36 -7.76 -2.15
C ASP A 76 -28.56 -6.60 -1.16
N HIS A 77 -29.70 -5.91 -1.23
CA HIS A 77 -30.12 -4.87 -0.31
C HIS A 77 -30.51 -5.39 1.08
N ASP A 78 -30.71 -6.70 1.21
CA ASP A 78 -31.14 -7.35 2.44
C ASP A 78 -29.95 -7.68 3.36
N ASN A 79 -28.73 -7.26 2.98
CA ASN A 79 -27.53 -7.58 3.73
C ASN A 79 -27.61 -7.04 5.17
N PRO A 80 -27.12 -7.80 6.15
CA PRO A 80 -27.16 -7.39 7.54
C PRO A 80 -26.16 -6.28 7.84
N SER A 81 -26.51 -5.47 8.84
CA SER A 81 -25.64 -4.49 9.49
C SER A 81 -25.39 -4.88 10.94
N PHE A 82 -24.19 -4.64 11.46
CA PHE A 82 -23.77 -5.14 12.78
C PHE A 82 -23.43 -4.01 13.75
N LEU A 83 -23.72 -4.23 15.02
CA LEU A 83 -23.34 -3.34 16.12
C LEU A 83 -22.80 -4.16 17.30
N ALA A 84 -21.52 -3.98 17.61
CA ALA A 84 -20.94 -4.51 18.85
C ALA A 84 -21.38 -3.66 20.05
N LEU A 85 -21.80 -4.32 21.13
CA LEU A 85 -22.27 -3.69 22.34
C LEU A 85 -21.23 -3.76 23.48
N PRO A 86 -21.28 -2.83 24.45
CA PRO A 86 -20.37 -2.84 25.61
C PRO A 86 -20.45 -4.11 26.46
N ASP A 87 -21.60 -4.81 26.45
CA ASP A 87 -21.86 -6.04 27.20
C ASP A 87 -21.40 -7.31 26.45
N LYS A 88 -20.56 -7.16 25.41
CA LYS A 88 -20.04 -8.23 24.55
C LYS A 88 -21.08 -8.92 23.68
N ARG A 89 -22.33 -8.46 23.64
CA ARG A 89 -23.28 -8.87 22.60
C ARG A 89 -22.96 -8.17 21.27
N ILE A 90 -23.39 -8.80 20.19
CA ILE A 90 -23.43 -8.22 18.86
C ILE A 90 -24.88 -8.25 18.42
N LEU A 91 -25.41 -7.10 18.01
CA LEU A 91 -26.71 -7.02 17.34
C LEU A 91 -26.50 -7.01 15.83
N THR A 92 -27.39 -7.70 15.11
CA THR A 92 -27.50 -7.59 13.66
C THR A 92 -28.90 -7.13 13.26
N PHE A 93 -28.98 -6.30 12.22
CA PHE A 93 -30.23 -5.77 11.69
C PHE A 93 -30.31 -5.97 10.18
N PHE A 94 -31.46 -6.42 9.68
CA PHE A 94 -31.74 -6.62 8.26
C PHE A 94 -33.24 -6.49 7.94
N SER A 95 -33.57 -6.24 6.68
CA SER A 95 -34.96 -6.08 6.20
C SER A 95 -35.01 -6.39 4.71
N LYS A 96 -36.17 -6.83 4.21
CA LYS A 96 -36.42 -6.90 2.76
C LYS A 96 -36.35 -5.53 2.11
N HIS A 97 -36.10 -5.45 0.81
CA HIS A 97 -36.03 -4.18 0.11
C HIS A 97 -37.42 -3.51 0.04
N SER A 98 -37.64 -2.50 0.89
CA SER A 98 -38.95 -1.87 1.15
C SER A 98 -39.95 -2.81 1.84
N GLY A 99 -39.42 -3.74 2.64
CA GLY A 99 -40.20 -4.75 3.37
C GLY A 99 -41.03 -4.18 4.52
N PRO A 100 -41.99 -4.96 5.03
CA PRO A 100 -42.89 -4.54 6.12
C PRO A 100 -42.22 -4.55 7.50
N ASP A 101 -41.08 -5.23 7.65
CA ASP A 101 -40.45 -5.48 8.94
C ASP A 101 -38.95 -5.21 8.95
N MET A 102 -38.50 -4.72 10.11
CA MET A 102 -37.09 -4.66 10.49
C MET A 102 -36.79 -5.82 11.43
N TRP A 103 -35.85 -6.67 11.07
CA TRP A 103 -35.45 -7.84 11.85
C TRP A 103 -34.18 -7.56 12.64
N MET A 104 -34.12 -8.12 13.84
CA MET A 104 -32.95 -8.06 14.71
C MET A 104 -32.62 -9.46 15.23
N ALA A 105 -31.33 -9.80 15.30
CA ALA A 105 -30.84 -10.97 16.02
C ALA A 105 -29.61 -10.59 16.86
N GLU A 106 -29.27 -11.43 17.84
CA GLU A 106 -28.13 -11.21 18.71
C GLU A 106 -27.22 -12.43 18.80
N ALA A 107 -25.92 -12.20 18.97
CA ALA A 107 -24.91 -13.22 19.26
C ALA A 107 -23.95 -12.70 20.35
N ASN A 108 -23.12 -13.58 20.90
CA ASN A 108 -22.03 -13.17 21.78
C ASN A 108 -20.74 -13.00 20.96
N ALA A 109 -19.92 -11.99 21.28
CA ALA A 109 -18.62 -11.79 20.63
C ALA A 109 -17.68 -13.00 20.76
N SER A 110 -17.78 -13.79 21.83
CA SER A 110 -17.00 -15.02 22.01
C SER A 110 -17.44 -16.17 21.11
N ASP A 111 -18.67 -16.12 20.57
CA ASP A 111 -19.24 -17.11 19.65
C ASP A 111 -20.13 -16.41 18.59
N PRO A 112 -19.53 -15.63 17.68
CA PRO A 112 -20.24 -14.66 16.82
C PRO A 112 -20.98 -15.32 15.64
N LEU A 113 -21.10 -16.65 15.64
CA LEU A 113 -21.89 -17.42 14.68
C LEU A 113 -23.11 -18.10 15.32
N ASN A 114 -23.22 -18.09 16.65
CA ASN A 114 -24.38 -18.61 17.37
C ASN A 114 -25.41 -17.50 17.59
N TRP A 115 -26.21 -17.24 16.55
CA TRP A 115 -27.21 -16.19 16.54
C TRP A 115 -28.54 -16.64 17.15
N SER A 116 -29.20 -15.75 17.87
CA SER A 116 -30.60 -15.90 18.25
C SER A 116 -31.49 -15.99 17.01
N LYS A 117 -32.69 -16.56 17.17
CA LYS A 117 -33.72 -16.45 16.13
C LYS A 117 -34.02 -14.96 15.86
N PRO A 118 -34.08 -14.52 14.60
CA PRO A 118 -34.47 -13.15 14.28
C PRO A 118 -35.86 -12.79 14.82
N VAL A 119 -35.98 -11.59 15.39
CA VAL A 119 -37.23 -11.01 15.91
C VAL A 119 -37.55 -9.70 15.18
N ALA A 120 -38.83 -9.46 14.90
CA ALA A 120 -39.27 -8.22 14.29
C ALA A 120 -39.34 -7.10 15.34
N ILE A 121 -38.63 -5.99 15.09
CA ILE A 121 -38.64 -4.80 15.96
C ILE A 121 -39.47 -3.65 15.38
N SER A 122 -39.55 -3.57 14.05
CA SER A 122 -40.41 -2.72 13.22
C SER A 122 -40.89 -1.39 13.88
N PRO A 123 -39.98 -0.43 14.17
CA PRO A 123 -40.28 0.76 14.97
C PRO A 123 -41.01 1.90 14.25
N ASN A 124 -41.27 1.83 12.94
CA ASN A 124 -42.03 2.86 12.21
C ASN A 124 -43.36 3.17 12.91
N ASP A 125 -43.86 4.41 12.78
CA ASP A 125 -45.19 4.74 13.28
C ASP A 125 -46.26 4.00 12.46
N LYS A 126 -46.94 3.04 13.09
CA LYS A 126 -48.05 2.29 12.47
C LYS A 126 -49.22 3.19 12.08
N ALA A 127 -49.35 4.37 12.71
CA ALA A 127 -50.37 5.35 12.38
C ALA A 127 -50.02 6.18 11.13
N TYR A 128 -48.77 6.19 10.69
CA TYR A 128 -48.37 6.89 9.47
C TYR A 128 -49.02 6.25 8.25
N LYS A 129 -49.89 7.01 7.57
CA LYS A 129 -50.55 6.60 6.32
C LYS A 129 -49.90 7.20 5.07
N GLY A 130 -49.18 8.32 5.24
CA GLY A 130 -48.58 9.09 4.16
C GLY A 130 -49.57 9.49 3.06
N PRO A 131 -49.09 10.12 1.99
CA PRO A 131 -49.88 10.32 0.78
C PRO A 131 -50.07 9.01 0.00
N LYS A 132 -50.99 9.03 -0.96
CA LYS A 132 -51.26 7.90 -1.86
C LYS A 132 -49.97 7.46 -2.57
N GLY A 133 -49.64 6.18 -2.48
CA GLY A 133 -48.44 5.60 -3.08
C GLY A 133 -47.22 5.57 -2.15
N SER A 134 -47.33 6.10 -0.93
CA SER A 134 -46.30 5.94 0.10
C SER A 134 -46.23 4.50 0.62
N LEU A 135 -45.03 4.09 1.09
CA LEU A 135 -44.81 2.84 1.80
C LEU A 135 -44.39 3.11 3.24
N ASN A 136 -44.83 2.26 4.16
CA ASN A 136 -44.35 2.26 5.55
C ASN A 136 -43.38 1.09 5.77
N GLY A 137 -42.32 1.04 4.95
CA GLY A 137 -41.38 -0.07 4.91
C GLY A 137 -40.03 0.22 5.55
N TYR A 138 -39.09 -0.70 5.32
CA TYR A 138 -37.70 -0.61 5.78
C TYR A 138 -36.74 -0.95 4.63
N CYS A 139 -35.61 -0.24 4.58
CA CYS A 139 -34.44 -0.61 3.81
C CYS A 139 -33.19 -0.12 4.52
N TYR A 140 -32.09 -0.85 4.40
CA TYR A 140 -30.73 -0.36 4.71
C TYR A 140 -30.54 0.05 6.18
N PRO A 141 -30.70 -0.89 7.14
CA PRO A 141 -30.46 -0.59 8.54
C PRO A 141 -29.04 -0.08 8.77
N ASN A 142 -28.93 0.89 9.66
CA ASN A 142 -27.68 1.53 9.99
C ASN A 142 -27.59 1.87 11.48
N PRO A 143 -27.12 0.94 12.34
CA PRO A 143 -27.05 1.13 13.78
C PRO A 143 -25.81 1.95 14.19
N GLN A 144 -25.98 2.84 15.17
CA GLN A 144 -24.95 3.73 15.72
C GLN A 144 -25.09 3.76 17.25
N LEU A 145 -23.99 3.55 17.99
CA LEU A 145 -24.00 3.60 19.46
C LEU A 145 -23.27 4.85 19.97
N LEU A 146 -23.87 5.57 20.91
CA LEU A 146 -23.27 6.74 21.56
C LEU A 146 -23.06 6.48 23.05
N SER A 147 -21.81 6.24 23.44
CA SER A 147 -21.44 5.98 24.84
C SER A 147 -21.72 7.17 25.77
N GLY A 148 -21.57 8.40 25.26
CA GLY A 148 -21.90 9.64 25.97
C GLY A 148 -23.38 9.85 26.24
N GLU A 149 -24.26 9.08 25.59
CA GLU A 149 -25.71 9.06 25.85
C GLU A 149 -26.14 7.77 26.56
N LYS A 150 -25.37 7.32 27.55
CA LYS A 150 -25.64 6.10 28.33
C LYS A 150 -25.76 4.85 27.44
N ASN A 151 -24.90 4.75 26.42
CA ASN A 151 -24.91 3.69 25.41
C ASN A 151 -26.22 3.59 24.60
N ARG A 152 -26.91 4.71 24.39
CA ARG A 152 -28.05 4.76 23.48
C ARG A 152 -27.66 4.25 22.10
N ILE A 153 -28.51 3.40 21.55
CA ILE A 153 -28.41 2.90 20.18
C ILE A 153 -29.37 3.72 19.34
N TYR A 154 -28.87 4.36 18.29
CA TYR A 154 -29.67 4.89 17.20
C TYR A 154 -29.69 3.88 16.06
N LEU A 155 -30.85 3.68 15.44
CA LEU A 155 -30.98 2.92 14.20
C LEU A 155 -31.52 3.87 13.12
N PHE A 156 -30.83 3.93 11.99
CA PHE A 156 -31.25 4.69 10.81
C PHE A 156 -31.61 3.74 9.68
N TRP A 157 -32.57 4.12 8.84
CA TRP A 157 -32.95 3.35 7.66
C TRP A 157 -33.68 4.27 6.65
N ARG A 158 -33.87 3.78 5.43
CA ARG A 158 -34.86 4.37 4.51
C ARG A 158 -36.22 3.76 4.82
N GLY A 159 -37.15 4.59 5.30
CA GLY A 159 -38.34 4.12 6.00
C GLY A 159 -39.65 4.67 5.48
N MET A 160 -40.42 5.30 6.40
CA MET A 160 -41.71 5.92 6.12
C MET A 160 -41.63 6.83 4.89
N ASN A 161 -42.38 6.47 3.85
CA ASN A 161 -42.43 7.14 2.56
C ASN A 161 -41.05 7.33 1.89
N TRP A 162 -40.21 6.31 2.01
CA TRP A 162 -38.83 6.26 1.52
C TRP A 162 -37.94 7.41 2.03
N LYS A 163 -38.31 8.04 3.15
CA LYS A 163 -37.50 9.09 3.77
C LYS A 163 -36.51 8.47 4.76
N PRO A 164 -35.31 9.07 4.93
CA PRO A 164 -34.43 8.77 6.05
C PRO A 164 -35.23 8.82 7.34
N THR A 165 -35.22 7.72 8.08
CA THR A 165 -36.01 7.52 9.30
C THR A 165 -35.07 7.05 10.40
N LEU A 166 -35.35 7.46 11.64
CA LEU A 166 -34.61 7.01 12.82
C LEU A 166 -35.54 6.48 13.91
N SER A 167 -34.99 5.61 14.75
CA SER A 167 -35.47 5.25 16.08
C SER A 167 -34.26 5.06 16.98
N TRP A 168 -34.48 4.97 18.29
CA TRP A 168 -33.43 4.67 19.24
C TRP A 168 -33.91 3.74 20.36
N SER A 169 -32.95 3.10 20.99
CA SER A 169 -33.11 2.24 22.16
C SER A 169 -32.22 2.74 23.30
N ASP A 170 -32.83 2.84 24.48
CA ASP A 170 -32.16 3.26 25.73
C ASP A 170 -31.79 2.05 26.63
N ASP A 171 -32.05 0.83 26.16
CA ASP A 171 -31.92 -0.42 26.93
C ASP A 171 -31.20 -1.53 26.14
N LEU A 172 -30.25 -1.12 25.29
CA LEU A 172 -29.38 -1.98 24.48
C LEU A 172 -30.15 -2.95 23.57
N GLY A 173 -31.19 -2.42 22.90
CA GLY A 173 -31.94 -3.08 21.83
C GLY A 173 -33.21 -3.80 22.29
N LYS A 174 -33.56 -3.77 23.58
CA LYS A 174 -34.76 -4.48 24.09
C LYS A 174 -36.06 -3.78 23.70
N THR A 175 -36.09 -2.46 23.78
CA THR A 175 -37.21 -1.63 23.36
C THR A 175 -36.76 -0.51 22.43
N TRP A 176 -37.69 -0.08 21.57
CA TRP A 176 -37.43 0.91 20.53
C TRP A 176 -38.46 2.03 20.61
N GLN A 177 -37.99 3.26 20.48
CA GLN A 177 -38.87 4.42 20.40
C GLN A 177 -39.61 4.45 19.06
N LYS A 178 -40.73 5.18 19.02
CA LYS A 178 -41.47 5.41 17.78
C LYS A 178 -40.57 6.07 16.73
N GLY A 179 -40.53 5.47 15.54
CA GLY A 179 -39.76 5.92 14.40
C GLY A 179 -40.19 7.30 13.89
N ARG A 180 -39.23 8.09 13.40
CA ARG A 180 -39.43 9.47 12.94
C ARG A 180 -38.68 9.70 11.64
N GLN A 181 -39.35 10.29 10.64
CA GLN A 181 -38.65 10.80 9.46
C GLN A 181 -37.66 11.89 9.90
N VAL A 182 -36.43 11.85 9.40
CA VAL A 182 -35.37 12.79 9.73
C VAL A 182 -35.38 13.97 8.76
N VAL A 183 -35.45 13.65 7.47
CA VAL A 183 -35.43 14.63 6.38
C VAL A 183 -36.64 14.40 5.49
N SER A 184 -37.42 15.47 5.25
CA SER A 184 -38.51 15.45 4.27
C SER A 184 -38.69 16.83 3.63
N PRO A 185 -38.93 16.91 2.30
CA PRO A 185 -39.35 18.16 1.64
C PRO A 185 -40.72 18.66 2.13
N VAL A 186 -41.14 19.86 1.68
CA VAL A 186 -42.41 20.48 2.08
C VAL A 186 -43.62 19.64 1.71
N SER A 187 -43.65 19.09 0.49
CA SER A 187 -44.59 18.06 0.10
C SER A 187 -44.02 16.70 0.51
N ASP A 188 -44.75 15.88 1.27
CA ASP A 188 -44.34 14.51 1.59
C ASP A 188 -44.46 13.58 0.36
N ASP A 189 -44.00 14.04 -0.81
CA ASP A 189 -44.14 13.36 -2.10
C ASP A 189 -43.46 11.98 -2.08
N PRO A 190 -44.16 10.89 -2.46
CA PRO A 190 -43.58 9.54 -2.54
C PRO A 190 -42.53 9.37 -3.65
N ASN A 191 -42.44 10.30 -4.60
CA ASN A 191 -41.44 10.28 -5.67
C ASN A 191 -40.10 10.89 -5.23
N ASN A 192 -40.10 11.79 -4.25
CA ASN A 192 -38.87 12.26 -3.63
C ASN A 192 -38.33 11.18 -2.68
N ARG A 193 -37.21 10.57 -3.04
CA ARG A 193 -36.61 9.45 -2.28
C ARG A 193 -35.15 9.75 -1.95
N PRO A 194 -34.88 10.49 -0.86
CA PRO A 194 -33.53 10.86 -0.48
C PRO A 194 -32.78 9.66 0.10
N TYR A 195 -31.49 9.56 -0.23
CA TYR A 195 -30.59 8.55 0.33
C TYR A 195 -29.74 9.17 1.42
N VAL A 196 -29.31 8.36 2.39
CA VAL A 196 -28.51 8.80 3.54
C VAL A 196 -27.34 7.87 3.79
N LYS A 197 -26.23 8.46 4.23
CA LYS A 197 -25.12 7.77 4.89
C LYS A 197 -24.90 8.42 6.26
N VAL A 198 -24.61 7.58 7.24
CA VAL A 198 -24.34 8.03 8.61
C VAL A 198 -23.07 7.41 9.14
N ALA A 199 -22.37 8.15 10.01
CA ALA A 199 -21.22 7.64 10.75
C ALA A 199 -21.17 8.30 12.13
N GLY A 200 -21.17 7.49 13.18
CA GLY A 200 -21.00 7.93 14.56
C GLY A 200 -19.53 7.88 15.00
N ASN A 201 -19.15 8.79 15.91
CA ASN A 201 -17.83 8.75 16.56
C ASN A 201 -17.78 7.81 17.78
N GLY A 202 -18.86 7.05 18.03
CA GLY A 202 -19.01 6.14 19.17
C GLY A 202 -19.21 6.84 20.53
N LYS A 203 -19.22 8.17 20.56
CA LYS A 203 -19.21 8.97 21.80
C LYS A 203 -20.47 9.81 21.91
N ASP A 204 -20.59 10.87 21.12
CA ASP A 204 -21.58 11.92 21.31
C ASP A 204 -22.11 12.52 20.00
N ARG A 205 -21.59 12.08 18.86
CA ARG A 205 -21.88 12.66 17.55
C ARG A 205 -22.16 11.61 16.49
N ILE A 206 -23.11 11.93 15.62
CA ILE A 206 -23.39 11.15 14.40
C ILE A 206 -23.46 12.13 13.22
N HIS A 207 -22.64 11.91 12.20
CA HIS A 207 -22.66 12.66 10.95
C HIS A 207 -23.72 12.10 10.01
N PHE A 208 -24.38 12.99 9.28
CA PHE A 208 -25.41 12.68 8.30
C PHE A 208 -25.09 13.36 6.99
N VAL A 209 -24.98 12.58 5.93
CA VAL A 209 -24.93 13.09 4.57
C VAL A 209 -26.06 12.49 3.77
N PHE A 210 -26.76 13.33 3.01
CA PHE A 210 -27.95 12.88 2.30
C PHE A 210 -28.15 13.63 0.99
N THR A 211 -28.89 13.01 0.07
CA THR A 211 -29.39 13.65 -1.15
C THR A 211 -30.75 14.29 -0.89
N ASP A 212 -31.19 15.26 -1.71
CA ASP A 212 -32.57 15.79 -1.68
C ASP A 212 -33.54 15.03 -2.61
N GLY A 213 -33.09 13.95 -3.23
CA GLY A 213 -33.88 13.06 -4.08
C GLY A 213 -33.06 11.91 -4.65
N HIS A 214 -33.70 11.07 -5.46
CA HIS A 214 -33.07 9.89 -6.05
C HIS A 214 -32.41 10.23 -7.40
N PRO A 215 -31.11 9.95 -7.61
CA PRO A 215 -30.42 10.37 -8.84
C PRO A 215 -31.01 9.78 -10.13
N ARG A 216 -31.67 8.62 -10.08
CA ARG A 216 -32.39 8.02 -11.21
C ARG A 216 -33.71 8.71 -11.53
N ASN A 217 -34.39 9.26 -10.52
CA ASN A 217 -35.73 9.84 -10.68
C ASN A 217 -35.69 11.36 -10.88
N GLU A 218 -34.66 12.02 -10.37
CA GLU A 218 -34.53 13.46 -10.44
C GLU A 218 -33.63 13.90 -11.62
N PRO A 219 -33.91 15.03 -12.28
CA PRO A 219 -33.01 15.59 -13.29
C PRO A 219 -31.68 16.02 -12.66
N THR A 220 -31.70 16.53 -11.43
CA THR A 220 -30.53 16.90 -10.61
C THR A 220 -30.83 16.65 -9.14
N ASN A 221 -29.79 16.47 -8.33
CA ASN A 221 -29.92 16.37 -6.87
C ASN A 221 -28.63 16.85 -6.19
N SER A 222 -28.77 17.42 -4.99
CA SER A 222 -27.69 18.03 -4.22
C SER A 222 -27.25 17.13 -3.07
N ILE A 223 -26.04 17.36 -2.53
CA ILE A 223 -25.52 16.69 -1.33
C ILE A 223 -25.54 17.65 -0.15
N TYR A 224 -26.13 17.21 0.96
CA TYR A 224 -26.28 18.00 2.18
C TYR A 224 -25.62 17.32 3.37
N TYR A 225 -25.27 18.11 4.38
CA TYR A 225 -24.71 17.66 5.64
C TYR A 225 -25.50 18.19 6.84
N ALA A 226 -25.70 17.31 7.81
CA ALA A 226 -26.07 17.64 9.17
C ALA A 226 -25.29 16.75 10.15
N ARG A 227 -25.26 17.12 11.42
CA ARG A 227 -24.82 16.23 12.49
C ARG A 227 -25.81 16.21 13.63
N TYR A 228 -26.02 15.03 14.19
CA TYR A 228 -26.66 14.87 15.48
C TYR A 228 -25.63 15.08 16.60
N GLU A 229 -25.98 15.88 17.60
CA GLU A 229 -25.20 16.08 18.83
C GLU A 229 -26.13 16.56 19.95
N LYS A 230 -26.14 15.84 21.09
CA LYS A 230 -26.89 16.22 22.32
C LYS A 230 -28.39 16.47 22.09
N GLY A 231 -29.08 15.53 21.44
CA GLY A 231 -30.55 15.56 21.24
C GLY A 231 -31.04 16.42 20.08
N ALA A 232 -30.14 16.99 19.26
CA ALA A 232 -30.51 17.85 18.15
C ALA A 232 -29.60 17.66 16.92
N PHE A 233 -30.18 17.90 15.75
CA PHE A 233 -29.48 18.08 14.48
C PHE A 233 -28.98 19.52 14.35
N ARG A 234 -27.77 19.66 13.82
CA ARG A 234 -27.04 20.91 13.66
C ARG A 234 -26.24 20.91 12.36
N GLY A 235 -25.92 22.10 11.86
CA GLY A 235 -24.90 22.29 10.82
C GLY A 235 -23.49 22.00 11.34
N VAL A 236 -22.53 22.01 10.42
CA VAL A 236 -21.11 21.77 10.65
C VAL A 236 -20.47 22.81 11.56
N ASP A 237 -20.98 24.04 11.51
CA ASP A 237 -20.61 25.17 12.39
C ASP A 237 -21.35 25.17 13.74
N GLY A 238 -22.25 24.20 13.96
CA GLY A 238 -23.06 24.08 15.17
C GLY A 238 -24.41 24.80 15.13
N LYS A 239 -24.75 25.48 14.04
CA LYS A 239 -26.06 26.13 13.83
C LYS A 239 -27.19 25.13 14.07
N PRO A 240 -28.18 25.42 14.94
CA PRO A 240 -29.31 24.52 15.16
C PRO A 240 -30.13 24.29 13.88
N ILE A 241 -30.50 23.03 13.62
CA ILE A 241 -31.41 22.63 12.53
C ILE A 241 -32.75 22.19 13.14
N ALA A 242 -32.76 21.09 13.91
CA ALA A 242 -33.99 20.58 14.54
C ALA A 242 -33.68 19.68 15.75
N LYS A 243 -34.52 19.74 16.79
CA LYS A 243 -34.54 18.73 17.87
C LYS A 243 -35.24 17.46 17.40
N LEU A 244 -35.01 16.33 18.09
CA LEU A 244 -35.68 15.05 17.77
C LEU A 244 -37.23 15.14 17.76
N ASN A 245 -37.82 16.05 18.54
CA ASN A 245 -39.27 16.30 18.58
C ASN A 245 -39.78 17.30 17.54
N GLN A 246 -38.89 17.88 16.74
CA GLN A 246 -39.20 18.83 15.67
C GLN A 246 -38.99 18.20 14.28
N LEU A 247 -38.60 16.94 14.22
CA LEU A 247 -38.39 16.21 12.97
C LEU A 247 -39.72 15.95 12.22
N PRO A 248 -39.70 15.86 10.88
CA PRO A 248 -38.52 16.00 10.00
C PRO A 248 -38.09 17.46 9.78
N PHE A 249 -36.81 17.69 9.48
CA PHE A 249 -36.33 18.97 8.95
C PHE A 249 -36.22 18.94 7.42
N ARG A 250 -36.09 20.12 6.79
CA ARG A 250 -36.04 20.23 5.32
C ARG A 250 -34.58 20.16 4.84
N PRO A 251 -34.30 19.63 3.63
CA PRO A 251 -32.95 19.64 3.07
C PRO A 251 -32.28 21.03 3.10
N GLY A 252 -33.03 22.09 2.76
CA GLY A 252 -32.52 23.47 2.76
C GLY A 252 -32.19 24.06 4.13
N ASP A 253 -32.55 23.39 5.23
CA ASP A 253 -32.14 23.80 6.58
C ASP A 253 -30.71 23.34 6.93
N ALA A 254 -30.18 22.36 6.17
CA ALA A 254 -28.88 21.74 6.35
C ALA A 254 -27.78 22.39 5.50
N ASP A 255 -26.51 22.06 5.75
CA ASP A 255 -25.40 22.61 4.98
C ASP A 255 -25.36 21.98 3.59
N VAL A 256 -25.17 22.80 2.55
CA VAL A 256 -24.96 22.32 1.18
C VAL A 256 -23.48 21.99 0.99
N ILE A 257 -23.15 20.72 0.75
CA ILE A 257 -21.81 20.30 0.34
C ILE A 257 -21.65 20.51 -1.17
N TYR A 258 -22.67 20.13 -1.92
CA TYR A 258 -22.68 20.14 -3.38
C TYR A 258 -24.06 20.56 -3.90
N ASP A 259 -24.10 21.58 -4.75
CA ASP A 259 -25.33 22.05 -5.40
C ASP A 259 -25.46 21.49 -6.82
N GLY A 260 -26.12 20.34 -6.93
CA GLY A 260 -26.35 19.68 -8.22
C GLY A 260 -27.34 20.42 -9.13
N LYS A 261 -28.23 21.25 -8.55
CA LYS A 261 -29.16 22.08 -9.33
C LYS A 261 -28.43 23.22 -10.02
N ALA A 262 -27.53 23.89 -9.30
CA ALA A 262 -26.71 24.96 -9.86
C ALA A 262 -25.74 24.46 -10.94
N GLU A 263 -25.20 23.25 -10.79
CA GLU A 263 -24.27 22.67 -11.77
C GLU A 263 -24.96 21.85 -12.89
N GLY A 264 -26.25 21.52 -12.76
CA GLY A 264 -26.96 20.69 -13.73
C GLY A 264 -26.54 19.21 -13.72
N VAL A 265 -26.00 18.72 -12.60
CA VAL A 265 -25.38 17.38 -12.48
C VAL A 265 -25.93 16.64 -11.25
N ARG A 266 -26.23 15.35 -11.45
CA ARG A 266 -26.69 14.45 -10.38
C ARG A 266 -25.53 14.02 -9.48
N ALA A 267 -25.84 13.61 -8.25
CA ALA A 267 -24.86 13.11 -7.31
C ALA A 267 -25.39 11.95 -6.45
N TRP A 268 -24.48 11.15 -5.88
CA TRP A 268 -24.83 10.09 -4.92
C TRP A 268 -23.84 10.04 -3.74
N VAL A 269 -24.35 9.95 -2.52
CA VAL A 269 -23.55 9.78 -1.29
C VAL A 269 -22.97 8.37 -1.16
N TRP A 270 -21.73 8.27 -0.67
CA TRP A 270 -21.03 7.00 -0.48
C TRP A 270 -20.57 6.75 0.96
N ASP A 271 -19.87 7.71 1.58
CA ASP A 271 -19.39 7.57 2.96
C ASP A 271 -19.13 8.93 3.63
N VAL A 272 -19.09 8.94 4.95
CA VAL A 272 -18.75 10.10 5.79
C VAL A 272 -17.90 9.67 6.98
N SER A 273 -16.92 10.48 7.35
CA SER A 273 -16.07 10.30 8.53
C SER A 273 -15.68 11.67 9.13
N GLU A 274 -14.94 11.69 10.23
CA GLU A 274 -14.36 12.91 10.79
C GLU A 274 -12.82 12.81 10.93
N ASP A 275 -12.13 13.94 10.72
CA ASP A 275 -10.69 14.04 11.00
C ASP A 275 -10.41 14.06 12.51
N ALA A 276 -9.13 14.08 12.90
CA ALA A 276 -8.72 14.13 14.31
C ALA A 276 -9.22 15.38 15.07
N LYS A 277 -9.69 16.42 14.38
CA LYS A 277 -10.28 17.64 14.96
C LYS A 277 -11.82 17.59 14.98
N GLY A 278 -12.43 16.51 14.50
CA GLY A 278 -13.87 16.36 14.38
C GLY A 278 -14.48 17.09 13.19
N ASN A 279 -13.68 17.50 12.20
CA ASN A 279 -14.22 18.08 10.97
C ASN A 279 -14.70 16.96 10.04
N PRO A 280 -15.92 17.06 9.49
CA PRO A 280 -16.44 16.04 8.60
C PRO A 280 -15.73 16.03 7.25
N ILE A 281 -15.55 14.81 6.74
CA ILE A 281 -15.06 14.48 5.40
C ILE A 281 -16.07 13.54 4.76
N VAL A 282 -16.40 13.80 3.50
CA VAL A 282 -17.46 13.13 2.75
C VAL A 282 -16.92 12.70 1.40
N VAL A 283 -17.23 11.46 1.02
CA VAL A 283 -17.00 10.98 -0.34
C VAL A 283 -18.33 10.70 -1.03
N TYR A 284 -18.40 11.12 -2.29
CA TYR A 284 -19.62 11.05 -3.10
C TYR A 284 -19.28 10.97 -4.58
N THR A 285 -20.27 10.68 -5.42
CA THR A 285 -20.15 10.68 -6.88
C THR A 285 -20.86 11.89 -7.48
N ARG A 286 -20.31 12.44 -8.56
CA ARG A 286 -21.04 13.30 -9.52
C ARG A 286 -21.26 12.51 -10.81
N LEU A 287 -22.43 12.67 -11.41
CA LEU A 287 -22.95 11.85 -12.50
C LEU A 287 -23.41 12.75 -13.66
N PRO A 288 -22.47 13.42 -14.37
CA PRO A 288 -22.81 14.32 -15.48
C PRO A 288 -23.44 13.62 -16.69
N GLN A 289 -23.19 12.32 -16.84
CA GLN A 289 -23.83 11.43 -17.81
C GLN A 289 -24.17 10.09 -17.14
N GLU A 290 -25.08 9.30 -17.73
CA GLU A 290 -25.41 7.94 -17.24
C GLU A 290 -24.14 7.06 -17.19
N ASP A 291 -23.19 7.23 -18.11
CA ASP A 291 -21.96 6.43 -18.25
C ASP A 291 -20.69 7.12 -17.73
N ARG A 292 -20.80 8.23 -16.98
CA ARG A 292 -19.65 8.96 -16.44
C ARG A 292 -19.80 9.26 -14.97
N HIS A 293 -19.02 8.57 -14.14
CA HIS A 293 -19.12 8.59 -12.67
C HIS A 293 -17.84 9.17 -12.09
N LEU A 294 -17.90 10.40 -11.58
CA LEU A 294 -16.74 11.13 -11.07
C LEU A 294 -16.68 11.04 -9.54
N TYR A 295 -15.57 10.56 -8.99
CA TYR A 295 -15.40 10.40 -7.55
C TYR A 295 -14.90 11.71 -6.91
N ARG A 296 -15.53 12.09 -5.80
CA ARG A 296 -15.32 13.38 -5.14
C ARG A 296 -15.01 13.23 -3.66
N TYR A 297 -14.19 14.14 -3.18
CA TYR A 297 -13.77 14.26 -1.79
C TYR A 297 -14.08 15.67 -1.30
N ALA A 298 -14.99 15.80 -0.35
CA ALA A 298 -15.38 17.08 0.23
C ALA A 298 -15.09 17.12 1.73
N ARG A 299 -14.45 18.18 2.19
CA ARG A 299 -14.10 18.37 3.61
C ARG A 299 -14.50 19.74 4.13
N TRP A 300 -14.84 19.80 5.41
CA TRP A 300 -14.91 21.08 6.11
C TRP A 300 -13.52 21.51 6.55
N ASN A 301 -13.06 22.68 6.12
CA ASN A 301 -11.72 23.17 6.48
C ASN A 301 -11.71 24.08 7.74
N GLY A 302 -12.82 24.14 8.49
CA GLY A 302 -13.03 25.07 9.60
C GLY A 302 -13.77 26.35 9.21
N LYS A 303 -13.88 26.67 7.91
CA LYS A 303 -14.54 27.89 7.42
C LYS A 303 -15.58 27.63 6.32
N ARG A 304 -15.31 26.68 5.43
CA ARG A 304 -16.18 26.31 4.31
C ARG A 304 -15.98 24.86 3.91
N TRP A 305 -16.95 24.32 3.18
CA TRP A 305 -16.78 23.08 2.43
C TRP A 305 -15.79 23.30 1.28
N VAL A 306 -14.83 22.39 1.15
CA VAL A 306 -13.85 22.34 0.07
C VAL A 306 -14.01 21.01 -0.62
N ASP A 307 -14.39 21.04 -1.89
CA ASP A 307 -14.63 19.86 -2.69
C ASP A 307 -13.57 19.71 -3.79
N ARG A 308 -13.10 18.47 -3.97
CA ARG A 308 -11.98 18.09 -4.83
C ARG A 308 -12.27 16.82 -5.61
N PRO A 309 -11.80 16.72 -6.87
CA PRO A 309 -11.83 15.46 -7.59
C PRO A 309 -10.86 14.46 -6.92
N ILE A 310 -11.24 13.18 -6.93
CA ILE A 310 -10.33 12.07 -6.64
C ILE A 310 -9.85 11.50 -7.98
N VAL A 311 -10.77 10.88 -8.73
CA VAL A 311 -10.50 10.16 -9.98
C VAL A 311 -11.78 9.98 -10.78
N ASP A 312 -11.66 9.65 -12.07
CA ASP A 312 -12.76 9.13 -12.87
C ASP A 312 -13.03 7.66 -12.47
N GLY A 313 -14.25 7.38 -12.01
CA GLY A 313 -14.71 6.07 -11.58
C GLY A 313 -15.25 5.20 -12.72
N GLY A 314 -15.29 5.72 -13.94
CA GLY A 314 -15.81 5.03 -15.12
C GLY A 314 -17.33 5.14 -15.23
N LYS A 315 -17.98 4.00 -15.50
CA LYS A 315 -19.44 3.89 -15.67
C LYS A 315 -20.05 2.95 -14.64
N TRP A 316 -21.32 2.60 -14.82
CA TRP A 316 -21.97 1.60 -13.98
C TRP A 316 -21.25 0.23 -14.06
N PHE A 317 -21.19 -0.49 -12.94
CA PHE A 317 -20.58 -1.83 -12.88
C PHE A 317 -21.52 -2.99 -13.29
N PRO A 318 -22.87 -2.90 -13.21
CA PRO A 318 -23.73 -3.98 -13.67
C PRO A 318 -23.43 -4.40 -15.11
N GLN A 319 -23.45 -5.72 -15.32
CA GLN A 319 -23.19 -6.40 -16.59
C GLN A 319 -24.48 -6.38 -17.42
N THR A 320 -24.74 -5.24 -18.05
CA THR A 320 -25.92 -5.05 -18.91
C THR A 320 -25.90 -6.06 -20.08
N PRO A 321 -26.96 -6.85 -20.29
CA PRO A 321 -27.04 -7.74 -21.44
C PRO A 321 -27.00 -6.98 -22.77
N GLU A 322 -26.41 -7.59 -23.80
CA GLU A 322 -26.28 -6.99 -25.12
C GLU A 322 -27.65 -6.53 -25.68
N GLY A 323 -27.69 -5.32 -26.23
CA GLY A 323 -28.91 -4.71 -26.78
C GLY A 323 -29.94 -4.24 -25.74
N LYS A 324 -29.63 -4.28 -24.43
CA LYS A 324 -30.49 -3.76 -23.36
C LYS A 324 -29.97 -2.42 -22.82
N LYS A 325 -30.88 -1.57 -22.34
CA LYS A 325 -30.53 -0.38 -21.55
C LYS A 325 -30.29 -0.81 -20.10
N GLU A 326 -29.26 -0.25 -19.47
CA GLU A 326 -28.97 -0.48 -18.06
C GLU A 326 -30.11 0.06 -17.17
N PRO A 327 -30.75 -0.76 -16.31
CA PRO A 327 -31.76 -0.29 -15.36
C PRO A 327 -31.20 0.59 -14.23
N GLU A 328 -29.95 0.37 -13.82
CA GLU A 328 -29.28 1.07 -12.73
C GLU A 328 -28.01 1.81 -13.20
N PRO A 329 -28.13 2.78 -14.12
CA PRO A 329 -26.97 3.42 -14.76
C PRO A 329 -26.12 4.26 -13.79
N HIS A 330 -26.58 4.44 -12.56
CA HIS A 330 -25.89 5.23 -11.53
C HIS A 330 -25.21 4.35 -10.47
N TYR A 331 -25.15 3.02 -10.66
CA TYR A 331 -24.43 2.10 -9.77
C TYR A 331 -22.92 2.11 -10.07
N SER A 332 -22.19 3.04 -9.47
CA SER A 332 -20.73 3.13 -9.58
C SER A 332 -20.01 1.95 -8.93
N GLY A 333 -18.76 1.67 -9.35
CA GLY A 333 -17.89 0.69 -8.70
C GLY A 333 -17.74 0.93 -7.20
N GLY A 334 -17.66 2.19 -6.78
CA GLY A 334 -17.82 2.64 -5.40
C GLY A 334 -16.55 3.14 -4.73
N LEU A 335 -16.73 3.78 -3.58
CA LEU A 335 -15.66 4.32 -2.76
C LEU A 335 -16.05 4.40 -1.28
N CYS A 336 -15.06 4.33 -0.39
CA CYS A 336 -15.27 4.51 1.05
C CYS A 336 -14.07 5.18 1.73
N LEU A 337 -14.32 5.77 2.90
CA LEU A 337 -13.29 6.40 3.73
C LEU A 337 -12.74 5.39 4.74
N ASP A 338 -11.45 5.54 5.08
CA ASP A 338 -10.95 4.95 6.32
C ASP A 338 -11.50 5.75 7.52
N PRO A 339 -12.22 5.11 8.45
CA PRO A 339 -12.79 5.79 9.61
C PRO A 339 -11.73 6.20 10.65
N ASN A 340 -10.53 5.61 10.62
CA ASN A 340 -9.43 5.95 11.54
C ASN A 340 -8.54 7.05 10.97
N ASP A 341 -8.41 7.12 9.65
CA ASP A 341 -7.66 8.17 8.97
C ASP A 341 -8.31 8.54 7.61
N PRO A 342 -9.26 9.50 7.59
CA PRO A 342 -10.03 9.85 6.39
C PRO A 342 -9.22 10.59 5.31
N ARG A 343 -7.88 10.64 5.44
CA ARG A 343 -6.97 10.93 4.34
C ARG A 343 -6.83 9.75 3.37
N PHE A 344 -7.13 8.54 3.83
CA PHE A 344 -7.20 7.35 3.00
C PHE A 344 -8.62 7.15 2.45
N VAL A 345 -8.69 6.91 1.14
CA VAL A 345 -9.93 6.60 0.40
C VAL A 345 -9.71 5.31 -0.38
N TYR A 346 -10.65 4.39 -0.32
CA TYR A 346 -10.62 3.16 -1.11
C TYR A 346 -11.59 3.33 -2.26
N VAL A 347 -11.15 3.11 -3.49
CA VAL A 347 -11.96 3.31 -4.70
C VAL A 347 -11.99 2.03 -5.52
N SER A 348 -13.12 1.81 -6.20
CA SER A 348 -13.28 0.80 -7.24
C SER A 348 -13.48 1.52 -8.57
N ARG A 349 -12.60 1.28 -9.54
CA ARG A 349 -12.66 1.89 -10.87
C ARG A 349 -12.19 0.91 -11.95
N PRO A 350 -12.54 1.11 -13.24
CA PRO A 350 -12.07 0.26 -14.31
C PRO A 350 -10.55 0.41 -14.52
N ILE A 351 -9.84 -0.70 -14.46
CA ILE A 351 -8.43 -0.88 -14.81
C ILE A 351 -8.35 -2.11 -15.72
N ASN A 352 -7.78 -1.95 -16.93
CA ASN A 352 -7.65 -3.04 -17.91
C ASN A 352 -8.98 -3.78 -18.20
N GLY A 353 -10.10 -3.05 -18.24
CA GLY A 353 -11.43 -3.60 -18.54
C GLY A 353 -12.13 -4.32 -17.38
N ARG A 354 -11.61 -4.23 -16.15
CA ARG A 354 -12.22 -4.76 -14.93
C ARG A 354 -12.32 -3.70 -13.86
N PHE A 355 -13.35 -3.74 -13.02
CA PHE A 355 -13.32 -2.94 -11.80
C PHE A 355 -12.31 -3.53 -10.82
N GLU A 356 -11.41 -2.68 -10.33
CA GLU A 356 -10.34 -3.05 -9.39
C GLU A 356 -10.31 -2.07 -8.22
N ILE A 357 -9.82 -2.54 -7.07
CA ILE A 357 -9.73 -1.76 -5.84
C ILE A 357 -8.37 -1.08 -5.76
N GLU A 358 -8.37 0.21 -5.47
CA GLU A 358 -7.19 0.99 -5.12
C GLU A 358 -7.39 1.70 -3.77
N ARG A 359 -6.30 1.87 -3.00
CA ARG A 359 -6.24 2.77 -1.85
C ARG A 359 -5.51 4.05 -2.27
N TRP A 360 -6.15 5.18 -2.04
CA TRP A 360 -5.71 6.53 -2.36
C TRP A 360 -5.41 7.29 -1.08
N PHE A 361 -4.41 8.16 -1.09
CA PHE A 361 -3.97 8.97 0.05
C PHE A 361 -3.74 10.42 -0.37
N THR A 362 -4.14 11.35 0.50
CA THR A 362 -3.86 12.79 0.38
C THR A 362 -3.36 13.36 1.71
N ASP A 363 -2.33 14.19 1.69
CA ASP A 363 -1.84 14.96 2.84
C ASP A 363 -2.16 16.46 2.76
N ASP A 364 -2.59 16.96 1.60
CA ASP A 364 -2.98 18.34 1.34
C ASP A 364 -4.51 18.56 1.34
N GLY A 365 -5.26 17.51 1.65
CA GLY A 365 -6.72 17.58 1.78
C GLY A 365 -7.44 17.57 0.43
N GLY A 366 -6.88 16.82 -0.52
CA GLY A 366 -7.46 16.45 -1.81
C GLY A 366 -6.96 17.27 -3.00
N ASP A 367 -5.96 18.14 -2.82
CA ASP A 367 -5.35 18.89 -3.93
C ASP A 367 -4.45 17.96 -4.77
N SER A 368 -3.79 16.98 -4.14
CA SER A 368 -3.05 15.91 -4.79
C SER A 368 -3.29 14.54 -4.14
N TRP A 369 -3.05 13.48 -4.92
CA TRP A 369 -3.29 12.10 -4.52
C TRP A 369 -2.14 11.17 -4.92
N SER A 370 -1.82 10.23 -4.04
CA SER A 370 -1.04 9.02 -4.33
C SER A 370 -1.94 7.80 -4.20
N HIS A 371 -1.67 6.69 -4.90
CA HIS A 371 -2.51 5.51 -4.80
C HIS A 371 -1.77 4.18 -5.03
N VAL A 372 -2.36 3.09 -4.54
CA VAL A 372 -1.96 1.69 -4.75
C VAL A 372 -3.16 0.83 -5.16
N ALA A 373 -2.97 -0.06 -6.13
CA ALA A 373 -3.81 -1.23 -6.34
C ALA A 373 -3.82 -2.24 -5.16
N LEU A 374 -4.98 -2.44 -4.55
CA LEU A 374 -5.27 -3.55 -3.64
C LEU A 374 -5.74 -4.80 -4.39
N SER A 375 -6.26 -4.64 -5.60
CA SER A 375 -6.49 -5.73 -6.56
C SER A 375 -6.02 -5.31 -7.96
N GLY A 376 -5.63 -6.27 -8.78
CA GLY A 376 -5.21 -6.02 -10.16
C GLY A 376 -5.14 -7.29 -10.97
N TYR A 377 -5.78 -7.31 -12.14
CA TYR A 377 -6.00 -8.51 -12.96
C TYR A 377 -6.94 -9.52 -12.30
N SER A 378 -7.89 -9.03 -11.51
CA SER A 378 -8.98 -9.83 -10.98
C SER A 378 -9.73 -10.51 -12.10
N LYS A 379 -10.11 -11.78 -11.89
CA LYS A 379 -10.91 -12.54 -12.86
C LYS A 379 -12.29 -11.90 -13.09
N HIS A 380 -12.80 -11.19 -12.08
CA HIS A 380 -14.14 -10.64 -11.99
C HIS A 380 -14.08 -9.23 -11.39
N ASP A 381 -15.17 -8.47 -11.52
CA ASP A 381 -15.22 -7.06 -11.12
C ASP A 381 -15.23 -6.92 -9.60
N SER A 382 -14.23 -6.21 -9.06
CA SER A 382 -14.08 -5.88 -7.65
C SER A 382 -14.71 -4.52 -7.34
N ILE A 383 -15.82 -4.52 -6.61
CA ILE A 383 -16.73 -3.40 -6.41
C ILE A 383 -17.12 -3.22 -4.94
N ARG A 384 -17.69 -2.06 -4.62
CA ARG A 384 -18.24 -1.68 -3.32
C ARG A 384 -17.27 -1.96 -2.15
N PRO A 385 -16.06 -1.38 -2.19
CA PRO A 385 -15.11 -1.53 -1.10
C PRO A 385 -15.68 -0.98 0.20
N PHE A 386 -15.31 -1.60 1.31
CA PHE A 386 -15.72 -1.20 2.64
C PHE A 386 -14.59 -1.44 3.65
N VAL A 387 -14.19 -0.38 4.36
CA VAL A 387 -13.21 -0.50 5.45
C VAL A 387 -13.90 -1.05 6.70
N VAL A 388 -13.42 -2.19 7.19
CA VAL A 388 -14.03 -2.93 8.33
C VAL A 388 -14.03 -2.04 9.58
N ARG A 389 -15.19 -1.88 10.23
CA ARG A 389 -15.34 -0.97 11.38
C ARG A 389 -14.89 -1.62 12.69
N GLY A 390 -14.49 -0.80 13.66
CA GLY A 390 -14.04 -1.27 14.99
C GLY A 390 -12.52 -1.40 15.09
N GLN A 391 -12.05 -1.92 16.24
CA GLN A 391 -10.63 -2.03 16.51
C GLN A 391 -9.99 -3.16 15.69
N ARG A 392 -9.14 -2.78 14.75
CA ARG A 392 -8.44 -3.70 13.84
C ARG A 392 -7.41 -4.55 14.58
N ALA A 393 -7.23 -5.79 14.14
CA ALA A 393 -6.08 -6.62 14.50
C ALA A 393 -4.78 -6.10 13.85
N ALA A 394 -3.63 -6.54 14.36
CA ALA A 394 -2.32 -6.18 13.80
C ALA A 394 -2.09 -6.73 12.38
N THR A 395 -2.79 -7.80 12.01
CA THR A 395 -2.72 -8.46 10.71
C THR A 395 -4.13 -8.64 10.13
N GLY A 396 -4.24 -8.75 8.81
CA GLY A 396 -5.50 -8.94 8.11
C GLY A 396 -5.99 -7.73 7.32
N PRO A 397 -7.01 -7.94 6.48
CA PRO A 397 -7.40 -6.97 5.47
C PRO A 397 -8.03 -5.73 6.11
N VAL A 398 -7.78 -4.56 5.51
CA VAL A 398 -8.46 -3.33 5.93
C VAL A 398 -9.75 -3.09 5.20
N ALA A 399 -9.72 -3.33 3.90
CA ALA A 399 -10.90 -3.24 3.08
C ALA A 399 -11.35 -4.64 2.65
N VAL A 400 -12.66 -4.82 2.68
CA VAL A 400 -13.35 -5.96 2.06
C VAL A 400 -14.22 -5.41 0.93
N TRP A 401 -14.32 -6.13 -0.18
CA TRP A 401 -15.12 -5.76 -1.34
C TRP A 401 -15.88 -6.96 -1.89
N VAL A 402 -16.84 -6.68 -2.76
CA VAL A 402 -17.57 -7.69 -3.53
C VAL A 402 -16.80 -7.96 -4.81
N ASN A 403 -16.50 -9.22 -5.10
CA ASN A 403 -15.94 -9.64 -6.39
C ASN A 403 -17.02 -10.38 -7.18
N ALA A 404 -17.59 -9.68 -8.16
CA ALA A 404 -18.81 -10.04 -8.87
C ALA A 404 -18.50 -10.82 -10.16
N HIS A 405 -18.66 -12.14 -10.11
CA HIS A 405 -18.51 -12.98 -11.31
C HIS A 405 -19.72 -12.89 -12.23
N ARG A 406 -20.89 -12.53 -11.69
CA ARG A 406 -22.09 -12.18 -12.43
C ARG A 406 -22.85 -11.08 -11.68
N TYR A 407 -23.23 -9.99 -12.34
CA TYR A 407 -24.10 -8.99 -11.71
C TYR A 407 -24.92 -8.27 -12.76
N VAL A 408 -26.13 -8.72 -13.04
CA VAL A 408 -27.03 -8.06 -14.00
C VAL A 408 -27.90 -7.02 -13.29
N HIS A 409 -28.30 -7.32 -12.06
CA HIS A 409 -29.17 -6.48 -11.25
C HIS A 409 -28.96 -6.84 -9.77
N TYR A 410 -29.38 -5.97 -8.84
CA TYR A 410 -29.31 -6.27 -7.41
C TYR A 410 -30.16 -7.48 -6.97
N THR A 411 -31.06 -7.97 -7.83
CA THR A 411 -31.81 -9.23 -7.65
C THR A 411 -31.32 -10.39 -8.54
N ASP A 412 -30.31 -10.15 -9.38
CA ASP A 412 -29.68 -11.18 -10.19
C ASP A 412 -28.16 -11.03 -10.28
N TYR A 413 -27.49 -11.70 -9.34
CA TYR A 413 -26.06 -11.64 -9.17
C TYR A 413 -25.49 -12.98 -8.71
N GLY A 414 -24.17 -13.06 -8.72
CA GLY A 414 -23.34 -14.09 -8.12
C GLY A 414 -21.98 -13.47 -7.83
N SER A 415 -21.57 -13.52 -6.56
CA SER A 415 -20.36 -12.85 -6.10
C SER A 415 -19.69 -13.55 -4.92
N THR A 416 -18.43 -13.23 -4.71
CA THR A 416 -17.67 -13.54 -3.49
C THR A 416 -17.35 -12.25 -2.73
N GLN A 417 -16.95 -12.37 -1.47
CA GLN A 417 -16.39 -11.25 -0.70
C GLN A 417 -14.90 -11.51 -0.48
N GLN A 418 -14.08 -10.51 -0.80
CA GLN A 418 -12.62 -10.62 -0.81
C GLN A 418 -11.99 -9.43 -0.08
N GLY A 419 -10.77 -9.60 0.41
CA GLY A 419 -9.99 -8.54 1.06
C GLY A 419 -8.51 -8.60 0.71
N ALA A 420 -7.80 -7.49 0.96
CA ALA A 420 -6.35 -7.40 0.87
C ALA A 420 -5.75 -6.67 2.08
N ASP A 421 -4.53 -7.08 2.43
CA ASP A 421 -3.72 -6.42 3.46
C ASP A 421 -3.27 -5.03 2.99
N GLU A 422 -3.06 -4.12 3.94
CA GLU A 422 -2.60 -2.74 3.69
C GLU A 422 -1.13 -2.58 3.31
N ASP A 423 -0.37 -3.66 3.31
CA ASP A 423 1.08 -3.64 3.14
C ASP A 423 1.53 -3.28 1.71
N ARG A 424 0.63 -2.78 0.86
CA ARG A 424 0.90 -2.34 -0.51
C ARG A 424 1.19 -0.82 -0.62
N GLY A 425 1.98 -0.21 0.27
CA GLY A 425 2.46 1.18 0.11
C GLY A 425 1.43 2.33 0.25
N PRO A 426 1.85 3.60 0.43
CA PRO A 426 3.22 4.11 0.42
C PRO A 426 4.05 3.59 1.59
N PHE A 427 5.35 3.42 1.36
CA PHE A 427 6.31 2.89 2.33
C PHE A 427 7.01 4.05 3.03
N PRO A 428 6.61 4.42 4.26
CA PRO A 428 7.16 5.59 4.90
C PRO A 428 8.60 5.31 5.36
N ALA A 429 9.49 6.30 5.21
CA ALA A 429 10.92 6.16 5.53
C ALA A 429 11.19 5.88 7.02
N ASN A 430 10.22 6.14 7.89
CA ASN A 430 10.29 5.82 9.32
C ASN A 430 10.05 4.34 9.63
N ASP A 431 9.69 3.52 8.63
CA ASP A 431 9.57 2.06 8.75
C ASP A 431 10.39 1.32 7.66
N PRO A 432 11.73 1.27 7.81
CA PRO A 432 12.60 0.60 6.84
C PRO A 432 12.28 -0.89 6.67
N LYS A 433 11.79 -1.57 7.72
CA LYS A 433 11.44 -2.99 7.68
C LYS A 433 10.26 -3.26 6.76
N ARG A 434 9.20 -2.45 6.85
CA ARG A 434 8.05 -2.55 5.97
C ARG A 434 8.41 -2.28 4.51
N ALA A 435 9.22 -1.26 4.25
CA ALA A 435 9.69 -0.94 2.91
C ALA A 435 10.54 -2.09 2.31
N ALA A 436 11.49 -2.63 3.10
CA ALA A 436 12.34 -3.73 2.67
C ALA A 436 11.55 -5.02 2.41
N LYS A 437 10.55 -5.33 3.25
CA LYS A 437 9.65 -6.48 3.08
C LYS A 437 8.90 -6.40 1.75
N ALA A 438 8.35 -5.24 1.40
CA ALA A 438 7.63 -5.08 0.13
C ALA A 438 8.56 -5.22 -1.08
N VAL A 439 9.74 -4.58 -1.04
CA VAL A 439 10.74 -4.69 -2.11
C VAL A 439 11.23 -6.13 -2.30
N TRP A 440 11.49 -6.84 -1.20
CA TRP A 440 11.88 -8.24 -1.25
C TRP A 440 10.75 -9.12 -1.82
N GLN A 441 9.52 -8.96 -1.34
CA GLN A 441 8.37 -9.72 -1.83
C GLN A 441 8.17 -9.53 -3.34
N TRP A 442 8.29 -8.28 -3.83
CA TRP A 442 8.21 -7.99 -5.25
C TRP A 442 9.34 -8.68 -6.02
N ALA A 443 10.59 -8.53 -5.58
CA ALA A 443 11.76 -9.07 -6.27
C ALA A 443 11.75 -10.62 -6.33
N ARG A 444 11.33 -11.28 -5.25
CA ARG A 444 11.19 -12.74 -5.21
C ARG A 444 10.14 -13.25 -6.20
N SER A 445 9.08 -12.47 -6.43
CA SER A 445 8.00 -12.81 -7.36
C SER A 445 8.26 -12.37 -8.81
N ASN A 446 9.26 -11.50 -9.04
CA ASN A 446 9.57 -10.91 -10.35
C ASN A 446 11.07 -11.05 -10.63
N MET A 447 11.53 -12.29 -10.81
CA MET A 447 12.95 -12.59 -11.00
C MET A 447 13.51 -11.93 -12.26
N PHE A 448 14.74 -11.44 -12.15
CA PHE A 448 15.48 -10.79 -13.24
C PHE A 448 16.05 -11.84 -14.21
N SER A 449 16.06 -11.51 -15.51
CA SER A 449 16.53 -12.39 -16.58
C SER A 449 18.05 -12.34 -16.78
N HIS A 450 18.80 -12.62 -15.71
CA HIS A 450 20.28 -12.68 -15.72
C HIS A 450 20.79 -14.06 -15.33
N SER A 451 22.03 -14.38 -15.70
CA SER A 451 22.71 -15.56 -15.15
C SER A 451 22.82 -15.43 -13.63
N VAL A 452 22.58 -16.52 -12.90
CA VAL A 452 22.66 -16.54 -11.43
C VAL A 452 24.07 -16.27 -10.88
N THR A 453 25.09 -16.30 -11.74
CA THR A 453 26.48 -15.97 -11.40
C THR A 453 26.93 -14.60 -11.93
N ASP A 454 26.02 -13.83 -12.54
CA ASP A 454 26.31 -12.51 -13.10
C ASP A 454 26.47 -11.44 -12.00
N TRP A 455 27.32 -10.45 -12.24
CA TRP A 455 27.57 -9.35 -11.31
C TRP A 455 26.31 -8.57 -10.95
N THR A 456 25.35 -8.46 -11.88
CA THR A 456 24.07 -7.78 -11.67
C THR A 456 23.31 -8.37 -10.48
N MET A 457 23.42 -9.68 -10.26
CA MET A 457 22.72 -10.40 -9.21
C MET A 457 23.44 -10.35 -7.85
N ALA A 458 24.74 -10.08 -7.81
CA ALA A 458 25.52 -10.11 -6.56
C ALA A 458 25.03 -9.09 -5.49
N PRO A 459 24.71 -7.83 -5.82
CA PRO A 459 24.10 -6.91 -4.86
C PRO A 459 22.71 -7.37 -4.42
N LEU A 460 21.94 -8.01 -5.29
CA LEU A 460 20.64 -8.58 -4.91
C LEU A 460 20.83 -9.65 -3.84
N TYR A 461 21.72 -10.63 -4.06
CA TYR A 461 21.95 -11.70 -3.08
C TYR A 461 22.43 -11.17 -1.74
N THR A 462 23.42 -10.28 -1.74
CA THR A 462 23.94 -9.68 -0.50
C THR A 462 22.89 -8.79 0.18
N GLY A 463 22.07 -8.06 -0.58
CA GLY A 463 20.95 -7.27 -0.04
C GLY A 463 19.83 -8.14 0.54
N VAL A 464 19.53 -9.28 -0.08
CA VAL A 464 18.56 -10.26 0.46
C VAL A 464 19.07 -10.90 1.75
N LEU A 465 20.37 -11.17 1.86
CA LEU A 465 20.97 -11.64 3.12
C LEU A 465 20.93 -10.56 4.21
N ASP A 466 21.25 -9.31 3.87
CA ASP A 466 21.12 -8.18 4.82
C ASP A 466 19.65 -7.96 5.25
N TYR A 467 18.68 -8.14 4.34
CA TYR A 467 17.24 -8.15 4.64
C TYR A 467 16.86 -9.32 5.55
N ALA A 468 17.40 -10.51 5.29
CA ALA A 468 17.10 -11.69 6.09
C ALA A 468 17.58 -11.52 7.53
N ASP A 469 18.75 -10.93 7.73
CA ASP A 469 19.27 -10.58 9.06
C ASP A 469 18.44 -9.48 9.73
N LEU A 470 17.99 -8.48 8.97
CA LEU A 470 17.09 -7.43 9.48
C LEU A 470 15.75 -8.00 9.99
N MET A 471 15.19 -8.98 9.27
CA MET A 471 13.84 -9.49 9.50
C MET A 471 13.78 -10.80 10.29
N GLY A 472 14.91 -11.50 10.45
CA GLY A 472 14.92 -12.89 10.91
C GLY A 472 14.24 -13.83 9.91
N ASP A 473 14.39 -13.56 8.61
CA ASP A 473 13.69 -14.28 7.53
C ASP A 473 14.54 -15.43 6.97
N ASP A 474 14.40 -16.62 7.56
CA ASP A 474 15.12 -17.82 7.11
C ASP A 474 14.77 -18.23 5.67
N GLN A 475 13.57 -17.90 5.18
CA GLN A 475 13.18 -18.22 3.80
C GLN A 475 13.95 -17.37 2.79
N ALA A 476 14.23 -16.10 3.13
CA ALA A 476 15.07 -15.23 2.32
C ALA A 476 16.52 -15.75 2.25
N ARG A 477 17.08 -16.23 3.37
CA ARG A 477 18.41 -16.88 3.37
C ARG A 477 18.41 -18.13 2.50
N GLU A 478 17.40 -18.98 2.67
CA GLU A 478 17.29 -20.23 1.91
C GLU A 478 17.13 -20.00 0.42
N TRP A 479 16.44 -18.93 0.01
CA TRP A 479 16.34 -18.54 -1.40
C TRP A 479 17.72 -18.26 -2.01
N VAL A 480 18.60 -17.57 -1.30
CA VAL A 480 19.98 -17.33 -1.78
C VAL A 480 20.77 -18.65 -1.81
N ARG A 481 20.60 -19.53 -0.82
CA ARG A 481 21.23 -20.87 -0.84
C ARG A 481 20.79 -21.69 -2.05
N GLU A 482 19.51 -21.68 -2.39
CA GLU A 482 18.99 -22.47 -3.51
C GLU A 482 19.53 -22.00 -4.86
N ILE A 483 19.65 -20.68 -5.03
CA ILE A 483 20.31 -20.11 -6.19
C ILE A 483 21.78 -20.53 -6.26
N ALA A 484 22.49 -20.46 -5.12
CA ALA A 484 23.89 -20.90 -5.04
C ALA A 484 24.03 -22.39 -5.37
N ARG A 485 23.13 -23.26 -4.89
CA ARG A 485 23.09 -24.68 -5.23
C ARG A 485 22.80 -24.92 -6.70
N THR A 486 21.90 -24.16 -7.30
CA THR A 486 21.62 -24.20 -8.76
C THR A 486 22.87 -23.85 -9.56
N ALA A 487 23.67 -22.89 -9.07
CA ALA A 487 24.97 -22.56 -9.64
C ALA A 487 26.09 -23.56 -9.28
N GLU A 488 25.79 -24.63 -8.53
CA GLU A 488 26.76 -25.57 -7.96
C GLU A 488 27.87 -24.87 -7.16
N TRP A 489 27.54 -23.75 -6.49
CA TRP A 489 28.46 -22.86 -5.79
C TRP A 489 29.61 -22.33 -6.67
N LYS A 490 29.46 -22.35 -7.99
CA LYS A 490 30.42 -21.79 -8.93
C LYS A 490 30.28 -20.28 -9.00
N LEU A 491 31.39 -19.64 -9.37
CA LEU A 491 31.45 -18.22 -9.73
C LEU A 491 31.21 -18.05 -11.24
N GLY A 492 31.31 -16.82 -11.74
CA GLY A 492 31.29 -16.57 -13.18
C GLY A 492 32.45 -17.26 -13.92
N ARG A 493 32.34 -17.36 -15.25
CA ARG A 493 33.21 -18.21 -16.08
C ARG A 493 34.59 -17.61 -16.33
N ARG A 494 34.78 -16.30 -16.15
CA ARG A 494 36.01 -15.57 -16.43
C ARG A 494 36.77 -15.36 -15.12
N PRO A 495 37.79 -16.19 -14.81
CA PRO A 495 38.41 -16.22 -13.48
C PRO A 495 39.16 -14.94 -13.09
N PHE A 496 39.46 -14.04 -14.03
CA PHE A 496 40.16 -12.78 -13.77
C PHE A 496 39.28 -11.53 -13.97
N MET A 497 38.04 -11.70 -14.41
CA MET A 497 37.08 -10.60 -14.53
C MET A 497 36.44 -10.36 -13.16
N ALA A 498 36.59 -9.15 -12.61
CA ALA A 498 36.05 -8.82 -11.29
C ALA A 498 34.53 -9.06 -11.16
N ASP A 499 33.76 -8.77 -12.23
CA ASP A 499 32.31 -9.03 -12.29
C ASP A 499 31.95 -10.48 -11.94
N ASP A 500 32.73 -11.43 -12.46
CA ASP A 500 32.50 -12.86 -12.30
C ASP A 500 32.87 -13.35 -10.88
N HIS A 501 33.49 -12.50 -10.05
CA HIS A 501 33.81 -12.78 -8.64
C HIS A 501 32.67 -12.38 -7.70
N ALA A 502 31.80 -11.46 -8.12
CA ALA A 502 30.94 -10.68 -7.24
C ALA A 502 29.98 -11.53 -6.38
N VAL A 503 29.41 -12.61 -6.95
CA VAL A 503 28.49 -13.50 -6.21
C VAL A 503 29.17 -14.24 -5.05
N GLY A 504 30.50 -14.35 -5.07
CA GLY A 504 31.29 -14.91 -3.98
C GLY A 504 31.13 -14.17 -2.65
N GLN A 505 30.69 -12.90 -2.68
CA GLN A 505 30.35 -12.17 -1.46
C GLN A 505 29.20 -12.84 -0.70
N ALA A 506 28.14 -13.26 -1.40
CA ALA A 506 27.00 -13.93 -0.78
C ALA A 506 27.39 -15.33 -0.30
N TYR A 507 28.25 -16.04 -1.02
CA TYR A 507 28.72 -17.36 -0.60
C TYR A 507 29.53 -17.31 0.69
N LEU A 508 30.40 -16.31 0.84
CA LEU A 508 31.17 -16.12 2.08
C LEU A 508 30.29 -15.64 3.25
N GLN A 509 29.24 -14.84 2.98
CA GLN A 509 28.24 -14.50 3.99
C GLN A 509 27.48 -15.74 4.49
N LEU A 510 27.09 -16.64 3.57
CA LEU A 510 26.47 -17.92 3.94
C LEU A 510 27.46 -18.83 4.68
N TYR A 511 28.72 -18.89 4.25
CA TYR A 511 29.78 -19.67 4.93
C TYR A 511 30.02 -19.21 6.36
N ALA A 512 29.88 -17.92 6.64
CA ALA A 512 29.98 -17.40 8.00
C ALA A 512 28.96 -18.07 8.95
N LEU A 513 27.81 -18.47 8.44
CA LEU A 513 26.71 -19.11 9.17
C LEU A 513 26.80 -20.64 9.11
N ASP A 514 26.91 -21.19 7.90
CA ASP A 514 26.72 -22.61 7.63
C ASP A 514 28.00 -23.43 7.82
N LYS A 515 29.18 -22.82 7.59
CA LYS A 515 30.50 -23.46 7.61
C LYS A 515 30.69 -24.61 6.62
N GLU A 516 29.88 -24.65 5.56
CA GLU A 516 29.93 -25.71 4.55
C GLU A 516 31.08 -25.50 3.54
N PRO A 517 32.03 -26.45 3.38
CA PRO A 517 33.22 -26.26 2.53
C PRO A 517 32.93 -25.89 1.07
N VAL A 518 31.81 -26.36 0.52
CA VAL A 518 31.40 -26.09 -0.87
C VAL A 518 31.17 -24.59 -1.14
N GLN A 519 30.79 -23.83 -0.11
CA GLN A 519 30.52 -22.39 -0.21
C GLN A 519 31.82 -21.56 -0.31
N LEU A 520 32.95 -22.14 0.12
CA LEU A 520 34.26 -21.50 0.15
C LEU A 520 35.13 -21.91 -1.06
N ALA A 521 35.02 -23.16 -1.51
CA ALA A 521 35.98 -23.78 -2.42
C ALA A 521 36.22 -23.01 -3.72
N ALA A 522 35.15 -22.64 -4.45
CA ALA A 522 35.27 -21.90 -5.71
C ALA A 522 35.81 -20.48 -5.52
N VAL A 523 35.43 -19.84 -4.41
CA VAL A 523 35.90 -18.49 -4.06
C VAL A 523 37.40 -18.50 -3.77
N LYS A 524 37.86 -19.47 -2.98
CA LYS A 524 39.28 -19.62 -2.66
C LYS A 524 40.10 -19.94 -3.92
N ALA A 525 39.64 -20.87 -4.75
CA ALA A 525 40.35 -21.25 -5.98
C ALA A 525 40.48 -20.06 -6.95
N MET A 526 39.42 -19.23 -7.07
CA MET A 526 39.48 -17.99 -7.83
C MET A 526 40.51 -17.02 -7.25
N ALA A 527 40.47 -16.77 -5.93
CA ALA A 527 41.39 -15.83 -5.29
C ALA A 527 42.86 -16.27 -5.42
N ASP A 528 43.14 -17.57 -5.28
CA ASP A 528 44.47 -18.16 -5.48
C ASP A 528 44.96 -17.94 -6.93
N ALA A 529 44.08 -18.13 -7.92
CA ALA A 529 44.42 -17.90 -9.32
C ALA A 529 44.69 -16.42 -9.64
N VAL A 530 43.91 -15.50 -9.05
CA VAL A 530 44.16 -14.05 -9.16
C VAL A 530 45.51 -13.71 -8.50
N MET A 531 45.77 -14.21 -7.29
CA MET A 531 47.03 -13.97 -6.57
C MET A 531 48.27 -14.41 -7.36
N ALA A 532 48.17 -15.52 -8.10
CA ALA A 532 49.26 -16.06 -8.90
C ALA A 532 49.65 -15.18 -10.11
N ARG A 533 48.83 -14.19 -10.49
CA ARG A 533 49.14 -13.27 -11.59
C ARG A 533 49.96 -12.06 -11.13
N PRO A 534 50.84 -11.53 -12.00
CA PRO A 534 51.67 -10.38 -11.65
C PRO A 534 50.90 -9.05 -11.59
N HIS A 535 49.80 -8.92 -12.33
CA HIS A 535 48.97 -7.70 -12.39
C HIS A 535 49.74 -6.42 -12.77
N THR A 536 50.50 -6.48 -13.88
CA THR A 536 51.37 -5.40 -14.35
C THR A 536 50.95 -4.77 -15.68
N GLU A 537 49.81 -5.15 -16.27
CA GLU A 537 49.35 -4.55 -17.54
C GLU A 537 49.02 -3.04 -17.37
N SER A 538 48.94 -2.28 -18.45
CA SER A 538 48.39 -0.92 -18.36
C SER A 538 46.90 -0.99 -18.03
N LEU A 539 46.39 -0.12 -17.14
CA LEU A 539 44.95 -0.01 -16.86
C LEU A 539 44.16 0.81 -17.91
N GLU A 540 44.80 1.22 -19.00
CA GLU A 540 44.11 1.87 -20.11
C GLU A 540 43.01 0.96 -20.67
N PHE A 541 41.76 1.43 -20.66
CA PHE A 541 40.56 0.66 -20.98
C PHE A 541 40.44 0.38 -22.49
N LYS A 542 41.32 -0.50 -22.98
CA LYS A 542 41.40 -0.99 -24.37
C LYS A 542 41.75 -2.47 -24.38
N ASN A 543 41.63 -3.12 -25.53
CA ASN A 543 42.06 -4.51 -25.76
C ASN A 543 41.53 -5.51 -24.71
N GLY A 544 40.28 -5.30 -24.25
CA GLY A 544 39.64 -6.16 -23.25
C GLY A 544 40.38 -6.22 -21.91
N VAL A 545 41.12 -5.19 -21.51
CA VAL A 545 41.89 -5.20 -20.25
C VAL A 545 41.02 -5.50 -19.02
N GLY A 546 39.73 -5.16 -19.05
CA GLY A 546 38.79 -5.45 -17.96
C GLY A 546 38.65 -6.95 -17.64
N ASP A 547 38.85 -7.83 -18.62
CA ASP A 547 38.82 -9.29 -18.38
C ASP A 547 40.07 -9.79 -17.64
N ARG A 548 41.06 -8.92 -17.41
CA ARG A 548 42.39 -9.27 -16.89
C ARG A 548 42.83 -8.41 -15.71
N GLU A 549 42.34 -7.18 -15.58
CA GLU A 549 42.75 -6.20 -14.57
C GLU A 549 41.56 -5.36 -14.11
N TRP A 550 41.64 -4.81 -12.90
CA TRP A 550 40.63 -3.88 -12.34
C TRP A 550 40.77 -2.48 -12.97
N ALA A 551 40.45 -2.38 -14.26
CA ALA A 551 40.64 -1.17 -15.08
C ALA A 551 39.42 -0.22 -15.12
N TRP A 552 38.37 -0.52 -14.35
CA TRP A 552 37.15 0.30 -14.23
C TRP A 552 36.70 0.37 -12.78
N CYS A 553 36.09 1.49 -12.36
CA CYS A 553 35.83 1.74 -10.94
C CYS A 553 34.86 0.74 -10.31
N ASP A 554 33.93 0.17 -11.08
CA ASP A 554 32.89 -0.72 -10.59
C ASP A 554 33.48 -2.02 -10.06
N SER A 555 34.63 -2.45 -10.61
CA SER A 555 35.40 -3.62 -10.14
C SER A 555 35.71 -3.56 -8.65
N LEU A 556 35.79 -2.35 -8.07
CA LEU A 556 36.07 -2.12 -6.66
C LEU A 556 34.91 -2.50 -5.72
N TYR A 557 33.70 -2.67 -6.24
CA TYR A 557 32.61 -3.33 -5.50
C TYR A 557 32.64 -4.85 -5.69
N MET A 558 33.00 -5.31 -6.88
CA MET A 558 32.80 -6.71 -7.28
C MET A 558 33.76 -7.65 -6.55
N ALA A 559 35.07 -7.41 -6.67
CA ALA A 559 36.11 -8.33 -6.22
C ALA A 559 36.71 -8.02 -4.84
N PRO A 560 37.02 -6.77 -4.45
CA PRO A 560 37.67 -6.49 -3.16
C PRO A 560 36.91 -7.00 -1.93
N PRO A 561 35.58 -6.84 -1.80
CA PRO A 561 34.87 -7.39 -0.65
C PRO A 561 34.96 -8.92 -0.54
N VAL A 562 35.13 -9.63 -1.67
CA VAL A 562 35.35 -11.07 -1.70
C VAL A 562 36.69 -11.43 -1.07
N LEU A 563 37.77 -10.74 -1.47
CA LEU A 563 39.11 -10.95 -0.90
C LEU A 563 39.17 -10.62 0.59
N ALA A 564 38.51 -9.53 1.02
CA ALA A 564 38.45 -9.15 2.43
C ALA A 564 37.70 -10.19 3.27
N ALA A 565 36.52 -10.62 2.81
CA ALA A 565 35.75 -11.67 3.47
C ALA A 565 36.50 -13.01 3.49
N LEU A 566 37.23 -13.33 2.41
CA LEU A 566 38.02 -14.55 2.32
C LEU A 566 39.17 -14.54 3.32
N ALA A 567 39.94 -13.44 3.41
CA ALA A 567 41.02 -13.28 4.37
C ALA A 567 40.55 -13.46 5.81
N LYS A 568 39.42 -12.84 6.16
CA LYS A 568 38.79 -13.01 7.48
C LYS A 568 38.35 -14.45 7.73
N THR A 569 37.85 -15.12 6.69
CA THR A 569 37.33 -16.49 6.77
C THR A 569 38.45 -17.52 6.95
N THR A 570 39.56 -17.36 6.23
CA THR A 570 40.69 -18.31 6.24
C THR A 570 41.76 -17.96 7.27
N GLY A 571 41.81 -16.70 7.73
CA GLY A 571 42.92 -16.15 8.49
C GLY A 571 44.17 -15.85 7.66
N ASP A 572 44.08 -15.97 6.33
CA ASP A 572 45.21 -15.75 5.42
C ASP A 572 45.30 -14.29 5.00
N HIS A 573 46.27 -13.58 5.57
CA HIS A 573 46.49 -12.15 5.36
C HIS A 573 46.94 -11.82 3.93
N GLN A 574 47.47 -12.79 3.16
CA GLN A 574 47.92 -12.57 1.78
C GLN A 574 46.78 -12.12 0.86
N TYR A 575 45.54 -12.50 1.15
CA TYR A 575 44.37 -12.00 0.43
C TYR A 575 44.10 -10.51 0.69
N LEU A 576 44.42 -9.99 1.90
CA LEU A 576 44.35 -8.55 2.18
C LEU A 576 45.49 -7.79 1.51
N GLU A 577 46.71 -8.35 1.48
CA GLU A 577 47.83 -7.75 0.74
C GLU A 577 47.54 -7.66 -0.76
N LEU A 578 46.93 -8.71 -1.34
CA LEU A 578 46.47 -8.71 -2.72
C LEU A 578 45.39 -7.64 -2.95
N LEU A 579 44.40 -7.57 -2.06
CA LEU A 579 43.35 -6.55 -2.10
C LEU A 579 43.95 -5.15 -2.08
N ASP A 580 44.83 -4.84 -1.12
CA ASP A 580 45.48 -3.53 -0.97
C ASP A 580 46.22 -3.15 -2.24
N ARG A 581 47.08 -4.05 -2.75
CA ARG A 581 47.86 -3.82 -3.96
C ARG A 581 46.98 -3.51 -5.18
N LEU A 582 45.93 -4.30 -5.41
CA LEU A 582 45.07 -4.12 -6.59
C LEU A 582 44.13 -2.93 -6.43
N TRP A 583 43.60 -2.67 -5.23
CA TRP A 583 42.78 -1.50 -4.94
C TRP A 583 43.54 -0.21 -5.20
N TRP A 584 44.77 -0.09 -4.69
CA TRP A 584 45.55 1.13 -4.87
C TRP A 584 46.03 1.31 -6.30
N ARG A 585 46.35 0.25 -7.03
CA ARG A 585 46.64 0.35 -8.46
C ARG A 585 45.47 0.95 -9.25
N THR A 586 44.24 0.55 -8.96
CA THR A 586 43.03 1.12 -9.58
C THR A 586 42.75 2.53 -9.08
N SER A 587 42.91 2.78 -7.77
CA SER A 587 42.71 4.10 -7.15
C SER A 587 43.67 5.14 -7.71
N ASP A 588 44.97 4.84 -7.74
CA ASP A 588 46.01 5.73 -8.24
C ASP A 588 45.77 6.11 -9.71
N TYR A 589 45.08 5.24 -10.45
CA TYR A 589 44.78 5.46 -11.86
C TYR A 589 43.45 6.18 -12.11
N LEU A 590 42.37 5.83 -11.39
CA LEU A 590 41.00 6.29 -11.69
C LEU A 590 40.46 7.35 -10.71
N TYR A 591 41.04 7.48 -9.51
CA TYR A 591 40.59 8.44 -8.51
C TYR A 591 41.09 9.83 -8.86
N ASP A 592 40.17 10.80 -8.90
CA ASP A 592 40.50 12.20 -9.03
C ASP A 592 40.63 12.83 -7.62
N PRO A 593 41.84 13.19 -7.16
CA PRO A 593 42.03 13.73 -5.82
C PRO A 593 41.44 15.13 -5.65
N THR A 594 41.20 15.86 -6.75
CA THR A 594 40.58 17.20 -6.70
C THR A 594 39.08 17.08 -6.48
N GLU A 595 38.44 16.22 -7.28
CA GLU A 595 36.99 16.03 -7.22
C GLU A 595 36.58 15.04 -6.15
N LYS A 596 37.51 14.23 -5.63
CA LYS A 596 37.30 13.14 -4.67
C LYS A 596 36.31 12.09 -5.17
N LEU A 597 36.35 11.82 -6.47
CA LEU A 597 35.46 10.91 -7.20
C LEU A 597 36.28 10.06 -8.18
N TYR A 598 35.68 8.97 -8.63
CA TYR A 598 36.28 8.01 -9.56
C TYR A 598 35.74 8.18 -10.97
N PHE A 599 36.64 8.31 -11.94
CA PHE A 599 36.30 8.08 -13.33
C PHE A 599 35.88 6.63 -13.50
N ARG A 600 34.88 6.38 -14.35
CA ARG A 600 34.44 5.00 -14.64
C ARG A 600 35.58 4.16 -15.19
N ASP A 601 36.33 4.71 -16.14
CA ASP A 601 37.56 4.15 -16.70
C ASP A 601 38.35 5.25 -17.44
N SER A 602 39.51 4.90 -18.01
CA SER A 602 40.41 5.88 -18.64
C SER A 602 39.83 6.64 -19.84
N ARG A 603 38.77 6.15 -20.49
CA ARG A 603 38.12 6.86 -21.60
C ARG A 603 37.51 8.18 -21.14
N TYR A 604 37.21 8.33 -19.85
CA TYR A 604 36.56 9.52 -19.29
C TYR A 604 37.54 10.60 -18.79
N PHE A 605 38.86 10.35 -18.77
CA PHE A 605 39.85 11.32 -18.27
C PHE A 605 39.82 12.67 -19.01
N LYS A 606 39.54 12.63 -20.31
CA LYS A 606 39.47 13.83 -21.17
C LYS A 606 38.03 14.23 -21.53
N SER A 607 37.05 13.42 -21.13
CA SER A 607 35.64 13.66 -21.42
C SER A 607 35.07 14.75 -20.52
N LYS A 608 34.10 15.49 -21.05
CA LYS A 608 33.41 16.57 -20.36
C LYS A 608 31.90 16.41 -20.48
N GLU A 609 31.19 16.76 -19.42
CA GLU A 609 29.75 16.94 -19.43
C GLU A 609 29.35 18.17 -20.25
N ALA A 610 28.06 18.35 -20.53
CA ALA A 610 27.57 19.49 -21.32
C ALA A 610 27.91 20.84 -20.66
N ASN A 611 27.94 20.88 -19.33
CA ASN A 611 28.34 22.06 -18.54
C ASN A 611 29.87 22.26 -18.40
N GLY A 612 30.69 21.46 -19.10
CA GLY A 612 32.15 21.54 -19.09
C GLY A 612 32.84 20.92 -17.87
N LYS A 613 32.10 20.32 -16.93
CA LYS A 613 32.65 19.57 -15.79
C LYS A 613 33.15 18.19 -16.23
N LYS A 614 33.91 17.53 -15.36
CA LYS A 614 34.40 16.15 -15.57
C LYS A 614 33.22 15.17 -15.45
N VAL A 615 33.26 14.08 -16.22
CA VAL A 615 32.21 13.05 -16.20
C VAL A 615 32.42 12.11 -15.02
N PHE A 616 31.54 12.20 -14.02
CA PHE A 616 31.49 11.29 -12.89
C PHE A 616 30.11 10.66 -12.77
N TRP A 617 30.06 9.36 -13.03
CA TRP A 617 28.83 8.59 -13.01
C TRP A 617 28.43 8.21 -11.58
N ALA A 618 27.17 8.46 -11.22
CA ALA A 618 26.67 8.23 -9.86
C ALA A 618 26.76 6.77 -9.45
N ARG A 619 26.20 5.82 -10.22
CA ARG A 619 26.30 4.40 -9.86
C ARG A 619 27.76 3.91 -9.81
N GLY A 620 28.63 4.37 -10.71
CA GLY A 620 30.07 4.05 -10.67
C GLY A 620 30.73 4.42 -9.36
N ASN A 621 30.49 5.64 -8.88
CA ASN A 621 30.98 6.09 -7.58
C ASN A 621 30.24 5.43 -6.40
N GLY A 622 28.97 5.05 -6.59
CA GLY A 622 28.19 4.24 -5.66
C GLY A 622 28.82 2.87 -5.42
N TRP A 623 29.27 2.20 -6.49
CA TRP A 623 30.03 0.95 -6.39
C TRP A 623 31.25 1.10 -5.50
N VAL A 624 32.07 2.11 -5.75
CA VAL A 624 33.31 2.30 -4.98
C VAL A 624 33.01 2.61 -3.51
N LEU A 625 32.07 3.52 -3.22
CA LEU A 625 31.77 3.91 -1.84
C LEU A 625 31.14 2.77 -1.03
N ALA A 626 30.22 2.02 -1.63
CA ALA A 626 29.66 0.82 -1.01
C ALA A 626 30.72 -0.30 -0.90
N GLY A 627 31.61 -0.43 -1.89
CA GLY A 627 32.73 -1.37 -1.88
C GLY A 627 33.69 -1.11 -0.71
N LEU A 628 34.06 0.16 -0.49
CA LEU A 628 34.84 0.61 0.67
C LEU A 628 34.18 0.21 2.00
N ALA A 629 32.88 0.49 2.15
CA ALA A 629 32.13 0.11 3.35
C ALA A 629 32.13 -1.42 3.57
N ARG A 630 31.96 -2.20 2.51
CA ARG A 630 31.95 -3.68 2.58
C ARG A 630 33.33 -4.25 2.88
N VAL A 631 34.39 -3.74 2.26
CA VAL A 631 35.78 -4.12 2.58
C VAL A 631 36.07 -3.83 4.06
N MET A 632 35.79 -2.62 4.54
CA MET A 632 36.07 -2.22 5.92
C MET A 632 35.18 -2.92 6.97
N LYS A 633 34.06 -3.54 6.57
CA LYS A 633 33.24 -4.42 7.42
C LYS A 633 33.95 -5.74 7.71
N GLU A 634 34.82 -6.19 6.81
CA GLU A 634 35.52 -7.47 6.92
C GLU A 634 36.98 -7.32 7.41
N ILE A 635 37.63 -6.18 7.17
CA ILE A 635 38.97 -5.90 7.70
C ILE A 635 38.91 -5.55 9.20
N PRO A 636 39.71 -6.21 10.06
CA PRO A 636 39.81 -5.85 11.49
C PRO A 636 40.16 -4.38 11.72
N LYS A 637 39.55 -3.74 12.72
CA LYS A 637 39.84 -2.32 13.05
C LYS A 637 41.30 -2.04 13.39
N SER A 638 42.03 -3.05 13.87
CA SER A 638 43.45 -2.96 14.22
C SER A 638 44.40 -3.22 13.05
N ASP A 639 43.89 -3.63 11.88
CA ASP A 639 44.74 -3.95 10.73
C ASP A 639 45.35 -2.66 10.15
N PRO A 640 46.67 -2.60 9.92
CA PRO A 640 47.34 -1.39 9.44
C PRO A 640 46.90 -0.96 8.03
N LEU A 641 46.37 -1.88 7.21
CA LEU A 641 45.89 -1.56 5.86
C LEU A 641 44.59 -0.76 5.90
N ARG A 642 43.79 -0.86 6.98
CA ARG A 642 42.46 -0.24 7.09
C ARG A 642 42.50 1.29 6.97
N ALA A 643 43.54 1.93 7.50
CA ALA A 643 43.61 3.39 7.61
C ALA A 643 43.48 4.11 6.25
N LYS A 644 44.11 3.58 5.19
CA LYS A 644 44.04 4.18 3.85
C LYS A 644 42.62 4.09 3.27
N PHE A 645 41.91 2.98 3.50
CA PHE A 645 40.52 2.81 3.08
C PHE A 645 39.58 3.77 3.82
N GLU A 646 39.81 3.97 5.12
CA GLU A 646 39.04 4.95 5.91
C GLU A 646 39.21 6.36 5.35
N ASP A 647 40.44 6.77 5.04
CA ASP A 647 40.72 8.10 4.51
C ASP A 647 40.06 8.33 3.15
N GLN A 648 40.15 7.36 2.24
CA GLN A 648 39.46 7.44 0.96
C GLN A 648 37.93 7.45 1.12
N PHE A 649 37.39 6.62 2.02
CA PHE A 649 35.96 6.59 2.33
C PHE A 649 35.45 7.91 2.88
N LYS A 650 36.14 8.50 3.87
CA LYS A 650 35.77 9.81 4.45
C LYS A 650 35.82 10.91 3.39
N ALA A 651 36.84 10.91 2.53
CA ALA A 651 36.99 11.89 1.45
C ALA A 651 35.86 11.81 0.42
N MET A 652 35.52 10.60 -0.03
CA MET A 652 34.42 10.35 -0.96
C MET A 652 33.06 10.64 -0.32
N ALA A 653 32.82 10.18 0.92
CA ALA A 653 31.57 10.39 1.63
C ALA A 653 31.25 11.88 1.78
N ALA A 654 32.24 12.69 2.18
CA ALA A 654 32.07 14.14 2.27
C ALA A 654 31.75 14.77 0.91
N ARG A 655 32.39 14.31 -0.17
CA ARG A 655 32.10 14.81 -1.51
C ARG A 655 30.70 14.43 -1.97
N VAL A 656 30.34 13.16 -1.89
CA VAL A 656 29.02 12.66 -2.28
C VAL A 656 27.93 13.38 -1.51
N ALA A 657 28.07 13.55 -0.19
CA ALA A 657 27.13 14.32 0.62
C ALA A 657 26.94 15.76 0.11
N SER A 658 28.00 16.43 -0.34
CA SER A 658 27.93 17.78 -0.92
C SER A 658 27.21 17.86 -2.27
N LEU A 659 27.03 16.72 -2.95
CA LEU A 659 26.44 16.63 -4.29
C LEU A 659 24.99 16.12 -4.28
N GLN A 660 24.41 15.86 -3.10
CA GLN A 660 23.01 15.41 -3.00
C GLN A 660 22.07 16.50 -3.53
N THR A 661 21.16 16.12 -4.43
CA THR A 661 20.21 17.08 -5.01
C THR A 661 19.10 17.45 -4.00
N ALA A 662 18.29 18.43 -4.37
CA ALA A 662 17.17 18.90 -3.55
C ALA A 662 16.12 17.80 -3.30
N ASP A 663 15.94 16.86 -4.24
CA ASP A 663 14.98 15.76 -4.09
C ASP A 663 15.50 14.62 -3.18
N GLY A 664 16.78 14.63 -2.80
CA GLY A 664 17.40 13.64 -1.93
C GLY A 664 18.14 12.52 -2.65
N THR A 665 18.06 12.46 -3.97
CA THR A 665 18.80 11.50 -4.80
C THR A 665 20.12 12.08 -5.29
N TRP A 666 20.92 11.22 -5.91
CA TRP A 666 21.97 11.61 -6.84
C TRP A 666 21.52 11.22 -8.23
N HIS A 667 21.59 12.16 -9.16
CA HIS A 667 21.24 11.93 -10.56
C HIS A 667 22.38 11.24 -11.30
N SER A 668 22.13 10.70 -12.49
CA SER A 668 23.12 9.85 -13.19
C SER A 668 24.49 10.52 -13.39
N SER A 669 24.55 11.84 -13.60
CA SER A 669 25.81 12.62 -13.52
C SER A 669 25.90 13.34 -12.18
N LEU A 670 27.03 13.16 -11.48
CA LEU A 670 27.28 13.80 -10.19
C LEU A 670 27.62 15.29 -10.31
N LEU A 671 28.21 15.72 -11.43
CA LEU A 671 28.65 17.10 -11.64
C LEU A 671 27.82 17.85 -12.70
N ASP A 672 26.86 17.18 -13.35
CA ASP A 672 25.91 17.80 -14.28
C ASP A 672 24.48 17.25 -14.13
N PRO A 673 23.86 17.38 -12.94
CA PRO A 673 22.50 16.88 -12.71
C PRO A 673 21.45 17.62 -13.57
N GLU A 674 21.73 18.84 -14.04
CA GLU A 674 20.81 19.59 -14.89
C GLU A 674 20.63 18.94 -16.27
N SER A 675 21.70 18.36 -16.83
CA SER A 675 21.64 17.59 -18.09
C SER A 675 20.98 16.22 -17.91
N TYR A 676 20.93 15.70 -16.68
CA TYR A 676 20.35 14.40 -16.32
C TYR A 676 19.37 14.54 -15.17
N PRO A 677 18.27 15.31 -15.30
CA PRO A 677 17.46 15.73 -14.16
C PRO A 677 16.59 14.62 -13.53
N SER A 678 16.61 13.42 -14.12
CA SER A 678 15.86 12.28 -13.59
C SER A 678 16.51 11.77 -12.30
N PRO A 679 15.71 11.43 -11.27
CA PRO A 679 16.23 10.70 -10.12
C PRO A 679 16.81 9.34 -10.56
N GLU A 680 17.82 8.87 -9.83
CA GLU A 680 18.47 7.58 -10.07
C GLU A 680 18.62 6.84 -8.73
N THR A 681 17.99 5.66 -8.62
CA THR A 681 17.82 4.99 -7.32
C THR A 681 18.93 4.01 -6.98
N SER A 682 19.71 3.48 -7.94
CA SER A 682 20.78 2.53 -7.62
C SER A 682 21.99 3.20 -6.96
N GLY A 683 22.52 4.27 -7.55
CA GLY A 683 23.59 5.09 -6.95
C GLY A 683 23.15 5.67 -5.62
N THR A 684 21.93 6.22 -5.56
CA THR A 684 21.33 6.71 -4.31
C THR A 684 21.24 5.61 -3.24
N GLY A 685 20.87 4.38 -3.62
CA GLY A 685 20.85 3.20 -2.74
C GLY A 685 22.21 2.90 -2.14
N PHE A 686 23.25 2.82 -2.97
CA PHE A 686 24.62 2.55 -2.53
C PHE A 686 25.18 3.64 -1.62
N TYR A 687 24.92 4.92 -1.94
CA TYR A 687 25.32 6.03 -1.08
C TYR A 687 24.58 6.01 0.26
N CYS A 688 23.27 5.77 0.25
CA CYS A 688 22.48 5.67 1.47
C CYS A 688 23.01 4.56 2.39
N TYR A 689 23.25 3.37 1.83
CA TYR A 689 23.87 2.24 2.54
C TYR A 689 25.23 2.61 3.14
N ALA A 690 26.14 3.12 2.32
CA ALA A 690 27.52 3.37 2.72
C ALA A 690 27.60 4.49 3.77
N LEU A 691 26.86 5.58 3.60
CA LEU A 691 26.82 6.69 4.56
C LEU A 691 26.18 6.26 5.88
N ALA A 692 25.07 5.51 5.85
CA ALA A 692 24.44 4.97 7.07
C ALA A 692 25.39 4.03 7.83
N TRP A 693 26.09 3.15 7.11
CA TRP A 693 27.12 2.28 7.67
C TRP A 693 28.27 3.09 8.28
N GLY A 694 28.77 4.12 7.59
CA GLY A 694 29.89 4.95 8.05
C GLY A 694 29.58 5.73 9.33
N ILE A 695 28.35 6.22 9.50
CA ILE A 695 27.92 6.85 10.76
C ILE A 695 27.90 5.80 11.88
N ARG A 696 27.33 4.62 11.62
CA ARG A 696 27.23 3.54 12.60
C ARG A 696 28.60 3.02 13.03
N ASP A 697 29.55 2.92 12.11
CA ASP A 697 30.92 2.46 12.41
C ASP A 697 31.79 3.52 13.12
N GLY A 698 31.30 4.77 13.22
CA GLY A 698 32.00 5.89 13.86
C GLY A 698 32.99 6.62 12.94
N LEU A 699 32.94 6.37 11.63
CA LEU A 699 33.81 7.01 10.64
C LEU A 699 33.27 8.37 10.16
N LEU A 700 31.95 8.55 10.22
CA LEU A 700 31.25 9.76 9.78
C LEU A 700 30.50 10.41 10.94
N ASP A 701 30.59 11.74 11.05
CA ASP A 701 29.86 12.49 12.05
C ASP A 701 28.33 12.39 11.86
N ARG A 702 27.63 11.98 12.91
CA ARG A 702 26.18 11.76 12.84
C ARG A 702 25.41 13.04 12.52
N ALA A 703 25.79 14.17 13.10
CA ALA A 703 25.05 15.43 12.92
C ALA A 703 25.12 15.91 11.46
N THR A 704 26.27 15.71 10.81
CA THR A 704 26.51 16.08 9.42
C THR A 704 25.84 15.12 8.44
N PHE A 705 26.00 13.81 8.63
CA PHE A 705 25.63 12.83 7.61
C PHE A 705 24.24 12.21 7.78
N LYS A 706 23.65 12.21 9.00
CA LYS A 706 22.31 11.63 9.20
C LYS A 706 21.23 12.33 8.36
N PRO A 707 21.18 13.68 8.25
CA PRO A 707 20.19 14.33 7.39
C PRO A 707 20.31 13.91 5.91
N VAL A 708 21.53 13.69 5.43
CA VAL A 708 21.80 13.22 4.05
C VAL A 708 21.24 11.81 3.86
N VAL A 709 21.49 10.90 4.81
CA VAL A 709 20.94 9.53 4.83
C VAL A 709 19.42 9.54 4.90
N ASP A 710 18.82 10.29 5.81
CA ASP A 710 17.36 10.35 5.99
C ASP A 710 16.67 10.84 4.71
N LYS A 711 17.25 11.85 4.06
CA LYS A 711 16.74 12.40 2.80
C LYS A 711 16.87 11.40 1.64
N ALA A 712 18.00 10.69 1.56
CA ALA A 712 18.22 9.65 0.56
C ALA A 712 17.26 8.47 0.75
N PHE A 713 17.11 7.97 1.98
CA PHE A 713 16.20 6.87 2.26
C PHE A 713 14.73 7.26 2.04
N SER A 714 14.35 8.47 2.42
CA SER A 714 13.03 9.02 2.08
C SER A 714 12.80 9.06 0.57
N ALA A 715 13.81 9.45 -0.21
CA ALA A 715 13.71 9.42 -1.67
C ALA A 715 13.54 8.00 -2.21
N LEU A 716 14.36 7.04 -1.78
CA LEU A 716 14.25 5.63 -2.17
C LEU A 716 12.85 5.07 -1.89
N CYS A 717 12.31 5.32 -0.69
CA CYS A 717 10.97 4.91 -0.29
C CYS A 717 9.85 5.50 -1.18
N ARG A 718 9.99 6.74 -1.66
CA ARG A 718 9.03 7.36 -2.60
C ARG A 718 9.02 6.68 -3.98
N PHE A 719 10.11 6.02 -4.35
CA PHE A 719 10.26 5.37 -5.65
C PHE A 719 10.00 3.86 -5.60
N VAL A 720 9.60 3.33 -4.45
CA VAL A 720 8.99 2.01 -4.36
C VAL A 720 7.51 2.16 -4.69
N ASP A 721 7.11 1.57 -5.81
CA ASP A 721 5.72 1.60 -6.24
C ASP A 721 4.85 0.72 -5.32
N PRO A 722 3.53 0.97 -5.29
CA PRO A 722 2.50 0.13 -4.68
C PRO A 722 2.74 -1.39 -4.59
N SER A 723 3.29 -2.01 -5.64
CA SER A 723 3.52 -3.45 -5.72
C SER A 723 4.78 -3.92 -4.98
N GLY A 724 5.58 -2.97 -4.47
CA GLY A 724 6.90 -3.20 -3.90
C GLY A 724 8.03 -3.03 -4.92
N ARG A 725 7.76 -2.71 -6.19
CA ARG A 725 8.80 -2.54 -7.19
C ARG A 725 9.56 -1.24 -6.98
N LEU A 726 10.88 -1.32 -6.92
CA LEU A 726 11.73 -0.12 -6.97
C LEU A 726 11.87 0.37 -8.42
N GLY A 727 11.38 1.57 -8.72
CA GLY A 727 11.55 2.24 -10.00
C GLY A 727 12.80 3.13 -10.04
N TRP A 728 12.98 3.83 -11.17
CA TRP A 728 14.06 4.80 -11.41
C TRP A 728 15.48 4.22 -11.27
N VAL A 729 15.64 2.92 -11.53
CA VAL A 729 16.96 2.28 -11.54
C VAL A 729 17.53 2.43 -12.95
N GLN A 730 18.61 3.21 -13.12
CA GLN A 730 19.21 3.34 -14.45
C GLN A 730 19.62 1.95 -14.98
N PRO A 731 19.20 1.53 -16.19
CA PRO A 731 19.57 0.24 -16.79
C PRO A 731 21.09 0.01 -16.89
N ILE A 732 21.51 -1.23 -17.18
CA ILE A 732 22.94 -1.59 -17.32
C ILE A 732 23.66 -0.61 -18.27
N GLY A 733 24.80 -0.08 -17.85
CA GLY A 733 25.49 0.99 -18.56
C GLY A 733 26.86 1.31 -17.99
N GLN A 734 27.55 2.26 -18.61
CA GLN A 734 28.94 2.65 -18.28
C GLN A 734 29.13 4.18 -18.15
N ASP A 735 28.04 4.93 -18.17
CA ASP A 735 27.99 6.40 -18.22
C ASP A 735 26.61 6.93 -17.80
N PRO A 736 26.48 8.23 -17.52
CA PRO A 736 25.18 8.85 -17.24
C PRO A 736 24.18 8.67 -18.38
N LYS A 737 22.93 8.30 -18.05
CA LYS A 737 21.82 8.11 -19.00
C LYS A 737 20.53 8.71 -18.43
N HIS A 738 19.56 8.93 -19.31
CA HIS A 738 18.19 9.17 -18.86
C HIS A 738 17.61 7.92 -18.22
N VAL A 739 16.79 8.14 -17.19
CA VAL A 739 16.14 7.11 -16.40
C VAL A 739 14.65 7.36 -16.40
N SER A 740 13.87 6.29 -16.54
CA SER A 740 12.42 6.32 -16.50
C SER A 740 11.88 5.77 -15.17
N PRO A 741 10.66 6.18 -14.75
CA PRO A 741 10.00 5.60 -13.57
C PRO A 741 9.79 4.07 -13.66
N ASN A 742 9.77 3.52 -14.87
CA ASN A 742 9.53 2.11 -15.11
C ASN A 742 10.82 1.29 -15.12
N ASP A 743 11.99 1.91 -15.09
CA ASP A 743 13.25 1.19 -15.09
C ASP A 743 13.52 0.61 -13.70
N THR A 744 13.83 -0.68 -13.64
CA THR A 744 14.17 -1.43 -12.42
C THR A 744 15.29 -2.42 -12.76
N GLU A 745 16.12 -2.76 -11.78
CA GLU A 745 17.14 -3.79 -11.95
C GLU A 745 17.57 -4.47 -10.65
N SER A 746 18.10 -5.69 -10.77
CA SER A 746 18.53 -6.55 -9.65
C SER A 746 19.47 -5.84 -8.68
N TYR A 747 20.48 -5.13 -9.20
CA TYR A 747 21.43 -4.40 -8.37
C TYR A 747 20.82 -3.19 -7.65
N GLY A 748 19.82 -2.53 -8.24
CA GLY A 748 19.11 -1.42 -7.60
C GLY A 748 18.26 -1.91 -6.43
N VAL A 749 17.57 -3.04 -6.61
CA VAL A 749 16.84 -3.73 -5.53
C VAL A 749 17.79 -4.15 -4.42
N GLY A 750 18.94 -4.75 -4.77
CA GLY A 750 19.98 -5.10 -3.80
C GLY A 750 20.45 -3.90 -2.98
N ALA A 751 20.79 -2.79 -3.64
CA ALA A 751 21.21 -1.55 -2.98
C ALA A 751 20.12 -1.00 -2.04
N PHE A 752 18.85 -1.08 -2.41
CA PHE A 752 17.74 -0.67 -1.54
C PHE A 752 17.66 -1.52 -0.27
N LEU A 753 17.74 -2.85 -0.39
CA LEU A 753 17.66 -3.75 0.77
C LEU A 753 18.83 -3.52 1.73
N GLN A 754 20.04 -3.34 1.19
CA GLN A 754 21.23 -2.96 1.96
C GLN A 754 21.01 -1.62 2.69
N ALA A 755 20.49 -0.60 2.00
CA ALA A 755 20.21 0.71 2.58
C ALA A 755 19.16 0.62 3.71
N ALA A 756 18.07 -0.11 3.50
CA ALA A 756 17.03 -0.28 4.52
C ALA A 756 17.56 -0.96 5.79
N ALA A 757 18.38 -2.00 5.64
CA ALA A 757 19.04 -2.66 6.77
C ALA A 757 19.99 -1.71 7.53
N ALA A 758 20.82 -0.94 6.82
CA ALA A 758 21.75 0.01 7.43
C ALA A 758 21.03 1.17 8.16
N VAL A 759 19.95 1.71 7.57
CA VAL A 759 19.15 2.78 8.17
C VAL A 759 18.42 2.32 9.43
N TYR A 760 17.89 1.09 9.44
CA TYR A 760 17.28 0.51 10.63
C TYR A 760 18.29 0.37 11.78
N GLN A 761 19.48 -0.16 11.49
CA GLN A 761 20.56 -0.31 12.47
C GLN A 761 21.03 1.04 13.03
N LEU A 762 21.08 2.08 12.19
CA LEU A 762 21.47 3.44 12.60
C LEU A 762 20.50 4.07 13.62
N SER A 763 19.24 3.65 13.58
CA SER A 763 18.14 4.17 14.42
C SER A 763 18.05 3.46 15.79
N GLY A 764 19.00 2.59 16.13
CA GLY A 764 19.04 1.88 17.42
C GLY A 764 18.36 0.51 17.41
N GLY A 765 17.93 0.02 16.24
CA GLY A 765 17.46 -1.35 16.09
C GLY A 765 18.62 -2.34 16.26
N ARG A 766 18.64 -3.10 17.36
CA ARG A 766 19.62 -4.18 17.55
C ARG A 766 19.35 -5.28 16.51
N GLY A 767 20.28 -5.51 15.60
CA GLY A 767 20.43 -6.83 14.96
C GLY A 767 21.00 -7.78 16.00
N GLN A 768 20.36 -8.93 16.18
CA GLN A 768 20.92 -10.02 17.00
C GLN A 768 22.08 -10.67 16.28
#